data_AF-A0A7N6F725-F1
#
_entry.id   AF-A0A7N6F725-F1
#
_cell.length_a   1.000
_cell.length_b   1.000
_cell.length_c   1.000
_cell.angle_alpha   90.00
_cell.angle_beta   90.00
_cell.angle_gamma   90.00
#
_symmetry.space_group_name_H-M   'P 1'
#
loop_
_entity.id
_entity.type
_entity.pdbx_description
1 polymer ?
#
loop_
_entity_poly.entity_id
_entity_poly.type
_entity_poly.pdbx_seq_one_letter_code
_entity_poly.pdbx_strand_id
1 'polypeptide(L)'
;MGVPAFFRWLSRKYPSIIVHSVEEKGKECNGVRIPVDTTKPNPNEVEFDNLYLDMNGIIHPCTHPEDKPAPKNEDEMMVAIFEYIDRLFNIVRPRRVLYMAIDGVAPRAKMNQQRSRRFRASKEGVELAEEKHRIREEIIQRGGYLPPDEIKERFDSNCITPGTEFMDNLAQCLRYYVADRLSNDPGWKSVTVFLSDASVPGEGEHKIMDFIRRQRGTAGTAREKQGQHDEFADTMPVSEQEFIFIRLSVLREYLARELTMASLPFPFDFERSIDDWVFMCFFVGNDFLPHLPSLEIREGAIDRLVNIYKDVVHKTGGYLTQNGYVNLERVEMIMQAVGVAEDNIFKKRKEDDVRFLSRAEQHGPAYLTTGQFAPQALGRRDRPEPVQNARHQAYDMRMQAREQNNKVRYVSSAGPSDRTDSRGMKRKADDSDSEPEPEDNVRLWEEGWKQRYYKTKFDVDVTDEDFRQRVVKSYGCASWKWYFPFHYAPFASDFKDIKGMFTDFEKGTKPFKPLEQLMSVFPAASGNFLPQTWRNLMTGPDSSIIDFYPDDFAIDLNGKKYAWQGVALLPFVDERRLRAALADVYPDLTPEEVKRNSLGSDVLFLGKSHPLFDFIQELYRTESHEGTEIPPELCHGIQGTLNLDDDPILPDKTVESPIPMLRDISHNSSIGSHFHVIIKCLFLFIFRIPSKVLKPGDWEKGNREPWRPQLGFNPNRQQAHLDQSSFRALRFEETQCTAFFSYSLLN
;
A
#
# COMPACT_ATOMS: atom_id res chain seq x y z
N MET A 1 0.08 -8.53 6.36
CA MET A 1 1.49 -8.73 5.90
C MET A 1 2.16 -7.36 5.72
N GLY A 2 3.42 -7.29 5.26
CA GLY A 2 4.01 -6.05 4.77
C GLY A 2 3.98 -6.01 3.23
N VAL A 3 3.34 -5.00 2.64
CA VAL A 3 3.29 -4.78 1.18
C VAL A 3 4.67 -4.90 0.50
N PRO A 4 5.75 -4.26 1.00
CA PRO A 4 7.08 -4.40 0.40
C PRO A 4 7.64 -5.83 0.47
N ALA A 5 7.19 -6.67 1.41
CA ALA A 5 7.63 -8.06 1.51
C ALA A 5 6.96 -8.95 0.45
N PHE A 6 5.67 -8.72 0.15
CA PHE A 6 4.97 -9.42 -0.94
C PHE A 6 5.57 -9.02 -2.29
N PHE A 7 5.71 -7.72 -2.56
CA PHE A 7 6.35 -7.26 -3.80
C PHE A 7 7.79 -7.75 -3.93
N ARG A 8 8.57 -7.79 -2.84
CA ARG A 8 9.94 -8.35 -2.84
C ARG A 8 9.98 -9.86 -3.09
N TRP A 9 8.97 -10.64 -2.72
CA TRP A 9 8.85 -12.05 -3.11
C TRP A 9 8.46 -12.17 -4.59
N LEU A 10 7.43 -11.44 -5.01
CA LEU A 10 6.87 -11.48 -6.37
C LEU A 10 7.91 -11.08 -7.44
N SER A 11 8.63 -9.98 -7.20
CA SER A 11 9.71 -9.47 -8.06
C SER A 11 10.92 -10.41 -8.17
N ARG A 12 11.25 -11.13 -7.09
CA ARG A 12 12.33 -12.13 -7.08
C ARG A 12 11.92 -13.44 -7.76
N LYS A 13 10.66 -13.83 -7.67
CA LYS A 13 10.14 -15.09 -8.22
C LYS A 13 9.76 -14.99 -9.69
N TYR A 14 9.24 -13.85 -10.12
CA TYR A 14 8.68 -13.63 -11.46
C TYR A 14 9.24 -12.35 -12.11
N PRO A 15 10.57 -12.17 -12.24
CA PRO A 15 11.18 -10.87 -12.56
C PRO A 15 10.63 -10.19 -13.82
N SER A 16 10.29 -10.96 -14.86
CA SER A 16 9.79 -10.44 -16.15
C SER A 16 8.41 -9.76 -16.09
N ILE A 17 7.72 -9.78 -14.95
CA ILE A 17 6.50 -8.97 -14.76
C ILE A 17 6.82 -7.47 -14.68
N ILE A 18 8.03 -7.08 -14.26
CA ILE A 18 8.41 -5.67 -14.05
C ILE A 18 8.98 -5.06 -15.33
N VAL A 19 8.56 -3.84 -15.64
CA VAL A 19 9.12 -2.98 -16.70
C VAL A 19 9.22 -1.55 -16.15
N HIS A 20 10.27 -0.79 -16.46
CA HIS A 20 10.34 0.64 -16.10
C HIS A 20 9.47 1.46 -17.07
N SER A 21 8.82 2.51 -16.59
CA SER A 21 8.05 3.40 -17.47
C SER A 21 8.94 4.39 -18.20
N VAL A 22 8.68 4.58 -19.50
CA VAL A 22 9.22 5.68 -20.30
C VAL A 22 8.39 6.94 -20.02
N GLU A 23 9.02 7.95 -19.44
CA GLU A 23 8.42 9.26 -19.16
C GLU A 23 8.88 10.30 -20.19
N GLU A 24 7.98 10.80 -21.04
CA GLU A 24 8.29 11.96 -21.89
C GLU A 24 8.31 13.21 -21.02
N LYS A 25 9.44 13.94 -20.97
CA LYS A 25 9.57 15.17 -20.19
C LYS A 25 9.22 16.41 -21.04
N GLY A 26 8.39 17.28 -20.47
CA GLY A 26 8.06 18.59 -21.06
C GLY A 26 9.32 19.44 -21.28
N LYS A 27 9.40 20.12 -22.43
CA LYS A 27 10.62 20.81 -22.88
C LYS A 27 10.59 22.28 -22.49
N GLU A 28 11.67 22.81 -21.95
CA GLU A 28 11.78 24.24 -21.69
C GLU A 28 12.33 24.96 -22.94
N CYS A 29 11.66 26.03 -23.35
CA CYS A 29 12.06 26.87 -24.47
C CYS A 29 11.91 28.35 -24.06
N ASN A 30 13.03 29.09 -24.00
CA ASN A 30 13.06 30.51 -23.64
C ASN A 30 12.39 30.85 -22.29
N GLY A 31 12.51 29.98 -21.28
CA GLY A 31 11.84 30.14 -19.97
C GLY A 31 10.36 29.72 -19.94
N VAL A 32 9.81 29.23 -21.06
CA VAL A 32 8.46 28.68 -21.15
C VAL A 32 8.54 27.15 -21.16
N ARG A 33 7.93 26.49 -20.17
CA ARG A 33 7.79 25.03 -20.11
C ARG A 33 6.68 24.60 -21.06
N ILE A 34 7.04 23.97 -22.17
CA ILE A 34 6.10 23.36 -23.11
C ILE A 34 5.58 22.06 -22.49
N PRO A 35 4.25 21.89 -22.33
CA PRO A 35 3.66 20.68 -21.78
C PRO A 35 3.88 19.47 -22.70
N VAL A 36 3.73 18.27 -22.13
CA VAL A 36 3.77 17.02 -22.88
C VAL A 36 2.49 16.89 -23.71
N ASP A 37 2.64 16.56 -24.99
CA ASP A 37 1.50 16.36 -25.89
C ASP A 37 0.96 14.93 -25.75
N THR A 38 0.04 14.77 -24.79
CA THR A 38 -0.60 13.51 -24.44
C THR A 38 -1.51 12.96 -25.54
N THR A 39 -1.87 13.75 -26.56
CA THR A 39 -2.66 13.27 -27.70
C THR A 39 -1.88 12.31 -28.60
N LYS A 40 -0.53 12.39 -28.56
CA LYS A 40 0.36 11.49 -29.29
C LYS A 40 0.32 10.05 -28.76
N PRO A 41 0.72 9.06 -29.59
CA PRO A 41 0.94 7.69 -29.13
C PRO A 41 1.79 7.61 -27.87
N ASN A 42 1.50 6.65 -26.99
CA ASN A 42 2.19 6.50 -25.73
C ASN A 42 3.63 5.95 -25.95
N PRO A 43 4.68 6.56 -25.36
CA PRO A 43 6.07 6.11 -25.52
C PRO A 43 6.38 4.74 -24.91
N ASN A 44 5.46 4.15 -24.15
CA ASN A 44 5.60 2.82 -23.54
C ASN A 44 5.17 1.67 -24.47
N GLU A 45 5.02 1.91 -25.77
CA GLU A 45 4.57 1.00 -26.84
C GLU A 45 3.15 0.41 -26.66
N VAL A 46 2.56 0.49 -25.47
CA VAL A 46 1.20 0.04 -25.12
C VAL A 46 0.24 1.23 -25.12
N GLU A 47 -0.99 1.02 -25.60
CA GLU A 47 -2.05 2.05 -25.57
C GLU A 47 -3.11 1.66 -24.54
N PHE A 48 -3.69 2.69 -23.92
CA PHE A 48 -4.22 2.61 -22.57
C PHE A 48 -5.58 3.32 -22.51
N ASP A 49 -6.68 2.55 -22.47
CA ASP A 49 -8.04 3.12 -22.57
C ASP A 49 -8.47 3.82 -21.28
N ASN A 50 -8.50 3.08 -20.18
CA ASN A 50 -8.88 3.62 -18.89
C ASN A 50 -7.64 4.05 -18.10
N LEU A 51 -7.85 4.89 -17.09
CA LEU A 51 -7.03 5.10 -15.92
C LEU A 51 -7.97 5.09 -14.70
N TYR A 52 -7.50 4.54 -13.58
CA TYR A 52 -8.14 4.72 -12.28
C TYR A 52 -7.04 5.04 -11.28
N LEU A 53 -7.25 5.96 -10.35
CA LEU A 53 -6.26 6.37 -9.35
C LEU A 53 -6.77 6.02 -7.96
N ASP A 54 -5.96 5.33 -7.17
CA ASP A 54 -6.12 5.37 -5.73
C ASP A 54 -5.49 6.66 -5.21
N MET A 55 -6.33 7.59 -4.76
CA MET A 55 -5.90 8.94 -4.37
C MET A 55 -5.15 8.92 -3.04
N ASN A 56 -5.44 7.99 -2.12
CA ASN A 56 -4.67 7.83 -0.88
C ASN A 56 -3.26 7.29 -1.16
N GLY A 57 -3.08 6.62 -2.30
CA GLY A 57 -1.80 6.38 -2.96
C GLY A 57 -0.96 7.65 -3.19
N ILE A 58 -1.60 8.78 -3.52
CA ILE A 58 -0.99 10.05 -3.97
C ILE A 58 -0.92 11.11 -2.84
N ILE A 59 -2.02 11.31 -2.10
CA ILE A 59 -2.15 12.35 -1.07
C ILE A 59 -1.07 12.21 0.01
N HIS A 60 -0.73 10.98 0.40
CA HIS A 60 0.33 10.72 1.38
C HIS A 60 1.71 11.26 0.90
N PRO A 61 2.30 10.78 -0.22
CA PRO A 61 3.53 11.35 -0.77
C PRO A 61 3.53 12.86 -1.00
N CYS A 62 2.40 13.46 -1.40
CA CYS A 62 2.33 14.90 -1.66
C CYS A 62 2.28 15.76 -0.39
N THR A 63 1.74 15.25 0.71
CA THR A 63 1.63 15.98 1.99
C THR A 63 2.85 15.80 2.91
N HIS A 64 3.53 14.65 2.82
CA HIS A 64 4.77 14.35 3.55
C HIS A 64 5.78 13.64 2.63
N PRO A 65 6.38 14.37 1.66
CA PRO A 65 7.45 13.83 0.83
C PRO A 65 8.71 13.53 1.65
N GLU A 66 9.34 12.38 1.41
CA GLU A 66 10.58 11.99 2.11
C GLU A 66 11.81 12.72 1.52
N ASP A 67 11.85 12.93 0.20
CA ASP A 67 13.01 13.49 -0.53
C ASP A 67 12.98 15.03 -0.69
N LYS A 68 11.93 15.70 -0.19
CA LYS A 68 11.69 17.15 -0.41
C LYS A 68 11.20 17.81 0.88
N PRO A 69 11.32 19.14 1.03
CA PRO A 69 10.60 19.86 2.06
C PRO A 69 9.09 19.59 1.96
N ALA A 70 8.43 19.37 3.09
CA ALA A 70 6.97 19.29 3.13
C ALA A 70 6.34 20.64 2.68
N PRO A 71 5.17 20.61 2.01
CA PRO A 71 4.42 21.82 1.67
C PRO A 71 4.10 22.69 2.89
N LYS A 72 4.00 24.01 2.69
CA LYS A 72 3.81 24.97 3.80
C LYS A 72 2.37 25.08 4.31
N ASN A 73 1.40 24.75 3.46
CA ASN A 73 -0.04 24.89 3.71
C ASN A 73 -0.83 23.92 2.82
N GLU A 74 -2.15 23.82 3.01
CA GLU A 74 -3.00 22.94 2.19
C GLU A 74 -2.94 23.30 0.70
N ASP A 75 -2.90 24.58 0.32
CA ASP A 75 -2.81 25.02 -1.09
C ASP A 75 -1.62 24.37 -1.83
N GLU A 76 -0.42 24.43 -1.23
CA GLU A 76 0.78 23.81 -1.80
C GLU A 76 0.66 22.27 -1.86
N MET A 77 -0.11 21.64 -0.95
CA MET A 77 -0.41 20.20 -0.99
C MET A 77 -1.37 19.86 -2.14
N MET A 78 -2.43 20.64 -2.34
CA MET A 78 -3.38 20.42 -3.43
C MET A 78 -2.71 20.59 -4.80
N VAL A 79 -1.87 21.63 -4.96
CA VAL A 79 -1.07 21.82 -6.19
C VAL A 79 -0.09 20.66 -6.40
N ALA A 80 0.57 20.16 -5.35
CA ALA A 80 1.44 18.98 -5.46
C ALA A 80 0.67 17.70 -5.83
N ILE A 81 -0.59 17.55 -5.38
CA ILE A 81 -1.49 16.47 -5.80
C ILE A 81 -1.84 16.61 -7.30
N PHE A 82 -2.17 17.81 -7.76
CA PHE A 82 -2.45 18.07 -9.19
C PHE A 82 -1.25 17.75 -10.09
N GLU A 83 -0.05 18.22 -9.73
CA GLU A 83 1.19 17.89 -10.48
C GLU A 83 1.47 16.37 -10.52
N TYR A 84 1.13 15.65 -9.45
CA TYR A 84 1.30 14.20 -9.40
C TYR A 84 0.28 13.48 -10.30
N ILE A 85 -0.99 13.90 -10.29
CA ILE A 85 -2.01 13.36 -11.22
C ILE A 85 -1.60 13.65 -12.67
N ASP A 86 -1.14 14.87 -12.97
CA ASP A 86 -0.64 15.24 -14.29
C ASP A 86 0.53 14.35 -14.72
N ARG A 87 1.50 14.07 -13.83
CA ARG A 87 2.61 13.13 -14.13
C ARG A 87 2.08 11.73 -14.45
N LEU A 88 1.16 11.18 -13.65
CA LEU A 88 0.54 9.87 -13.90
C LEU A 88 -0.24 9.85 -15.23
N PHE A 89 -0.96 10.92 -15.56
CA PHE A 89 -1.69 11.07 -16.81
C PHE A 89 -0.74 11.15 -18.01
N ASN A 90 0.37 11.88 -17.90
CA ASN A 90 1.39 11.99 -18.97
C ASN A 90 2.05 10.65 -19.32
N ILE A 91 2.21 9.76 -18.32
CA ILE A 91 2.78 8.42 -18.45
C ILE A 91 1.79 7.44 -19.09
N VAL A 92 0.52 7.45 -18.65
CA VAL A 92 -0.48 6.46 -19.11
C VAL A 92 -1.29 6.93 -20.31
N ARG A 93 -1.64 8.21 -20.41
CA ARG A 93 -2.43 8.81 -21.49
C ARG A 93 -3.76 8.07 -21.74
N PRO A 94 -4.66 7.98 -20.73
CA PRO A 94 -5.94 7.29 -20.89
C PRO A 94 -6.75 7.83 -22.07
N ARG A 95 -7.29 6.94 -22.90
CA ARG A 95 -8.06 7.30 -24.11
C ARG A 95 -9.57 7.38 -23.92
N ARG A 96 -10.11 6.85 -22.81
CA ARG A 96 -11.56 6.69 -22.56
C ARG A 96 -11.98 7.06 -21.14
N VAL A 97 -11.30 6.62 -20.09
CA VAL A 97 -11.75 6.84 -18.68
C VAL A 97 -10.62 7.33 -17.79
N LEU A 98 -10.93 8.22 -16.84
CA LEU A 98 -10.12 8.47 -15.64
C LEU A 98 -11.01 8.38 -14.39
N TYR A 99 -10.80 7.41 -13.50
CA TYR A 99 -11.60 7.22 -12.29
C TYR A 99 -10.77 7.46 -11.03
N MET A 100 -10.93 8.60 -10.37
CA MET A 100 -10.19 8.99 -9.18
C MET A 100 -10.95 8.58 -7.91
N ALA A 101 -10.38 7.69 -7.12
CA ALA A 101 -11.03 7.12 -5.94
C ALA A 101 -10.27 7.51 -4.66
N ILE A 102 -10.93 8.30 -3.82
CA ILE A 102 -10.46 8.63 -2.46
C ILE A 102 -11.00 7.55 -1.52
N ASP A 103 -10.28 7.19 -0.44
CA ASP A 103 -10.88 6.36 0.60
C ASP A 103 -12.10 7.08 1.19
N GLY A 104 -13.23 6.38 1.25
CA GLY A 104 -14.40 6.75 2.03
C GLY A 104 -14.53 5.90 3.30
N VAL A 105 -15.70 5.91 3.94
CA VAL A 105 -15.94 5.12 5.16
C VAL A 105 -15.70 3.64 4.90
N ALA A 106 -14.81 3.01 5.68
CA ALA A 106 -14.34 1.65 5.47
C ALA A 106 -15.15 0.61 6.30
N PRO A 107 -15.10 -0.69 5.94
CA PRO A 107 -15.68 -1.76 6.76
C PRO A 107 -15.03 -1.86 8.15
N ARG A 108 -15.79 -2.30 9.17
CA ARG A 108 -15.36 -2.32 10.59
C ARG A 108 -14.05 -3.07 10.83
N ALA A 109 -13.78 -4.13 10.08
CA ALA A 109 -12.50 -4.84 10.11
C ALA A 109 -11.31 -3.92 9.75
N LYS A 110 -11.43 -3.11 8.69
CA LYS A 110 -10.41 -2.12 8.29
C LYS A 110 -10.34 -0.95 9.27
N MET A 111 -11.47 -0.50 9.82
CA MET A 111 -11.49 0.58 10.83
C MET A 111 -10.60 0.25 12.04
N ASN A 112 -10.58 -1.00 12.50
CA ASN A 112 -9.68 -1.43 13.59
C ASN A 112 -8.20 -1.33 13.20
N GLN A 113 -7.84 -1.72 11.97
CA GLN A 113 -6.48 -1.62 11.44
C GLN A 113 -6.06 -0.16 11.25
N GLN A 114 -6.95 0.70 10.74
CA GLN A 114 -6.76 2.14 10.67
C GLN A 114 -6.54 2.74 12.07
N ARG A 115 -7.41 2.45 13.04
CA ARG A 115 -7.30 2.93 14.43
C ARG A 115 -5.95 2.57 15.05
N SER A 116 -5.52 1.32 14.89
CA SER A 116 -4.21 0.84 15.36
C SER A 116 -3.05 1.69 14.80
N ARG A 117 -3.10 2.04 13.50
CA ARG A 117 -2.14 2.94 12.86
C ARG A 117 -2.24 4.39 13.37
N ARG A 118 -3.45 4.92 13.54
CA ARG A 118 -3.71 6.32 13.96
C ARG A 118 -3.25 6.59 15.40
N PHE A 119 -3.58 5.69 16.34
CA PHE A 119 -3.09 5.74 17.72
C PHE A 119 -1.56 5.60 17.78
N ARG A 120 -0.97 4.68 17.00
CA ARG A 120 0.49 4.53 16.93
C ARG A 120 1.18 5.78 16.40
N ALA A 121 0.72 6.34 15.27
CA ALA A 121 1.30 7.56 14.70
C ALA A 121 1.20 8.78 15.64
N SER A 122 0.16 8.83 16.48
CA SER A 122 0.05 9.81 17.56
C SER A 122 1.07 9.58 18.67
N LYS A 123 1.23 8.34 19.15
CA LYS A 123 2.20 7.99 20.20
C LYS A 123 3.65 8.20 19.74
N GLU A 124 4.03 7.63 18.60
CA GLU A 124 5.32 7.87 17.93
C GLU A 124 5.54 9.38 17.68
N GLY A 125 4.45 10.13 17.45
CA GLY A 125 4.47 11.56 17.26
C GLY A 125 4.73 12.39 18.52
N VAL A 126 4.30 11.92 19.69
CA VAL A 126 4.62 12.53 20.99
C VAL A 126 6.04 12.15 21.42
N GLU A 127 6.37 10.86 21.37
CA GLU A 127 7.71 10.33 21.70
C GLU A 127 8.81 11.07 20.91
N LEU A 128 8.61 11.29 19.60
CA LEU A 128 9.54 12.05 18.76
C LEU A 128 9.66 13.54 19.17
N ALA A 129 8.60 14.16 19.68
CA ALA A 129 8.62 15.55 20.13
C ALA A 129 9.37 15.70 21.46
N GLU A 130 9.16 14.76 22.39
CA GLU A 130 9.88 14.69 23.68
C GLU A 130 11.37 14.38 23.47
N GLU A 131 11.69 13.42 22.59
CA GLU A 131 13.06 13.09 22.18
C GLU A 131 13.77 14.31 21.56
N LYS A 132 13.10 14.99 20.62
CA LYS A 132 13.59 16.24 20.03
C LYS A 132 13.85 17.31 21.10
N HIS A 133 12.95 17.46 22.07
CA HIS A 133 13.12 18.42 23.16
C HIS A 133 14.36 18.08 24.01
N ARG A 134 14.49 16.81 24.45
CA ARG A 134 15.61 16.32 25.27
C ARG A 134 16.96 16.52 24.57
N ILE A 135 17.06 16.18 23.29
CA ILE A 135 18.28 16.38 22.48
C ILE A 135 18.62 17.88 22.35
N ARG A 136 17.61 18.75 22.15
CA ARG A 136 17.82 20.20 22.08
C ARG A 136 18.35 20.76 23.41
N GLU A 137 17.82 20.32 24.54
CA GLU A 137 18.34 20.69 25.86
C GLU A 137 19.77 20.20 26.09
N GLU A 138 20.08 18.94 25.79
CA GLU A 138 21.43 18.37 25.95
C GLU A 138 22.49 19.14 25.14
N ILE A 139 22.17 19.52 23.90
CA ILE A 139 23.07 20.32 23.05
C ILE A 139 23.29 21.71 23.65
N ILE A 140 22.24 22.37 24.14
CA ILE A 140 22.35 23.70 24.80
C ILE A 140 23.17 23.61 26.08
N GLN A 141 22.95 22.59 26.93
CA GLN A 141 23.71 22.37 28.16
C GLN A 141 25.20 22.10 27.89
N ARG A 142 25.54 21.48 26.75
CA ARG A 142 26.91 21.29 26.28
C ARG A 142 27.54 22.52 25.61
N GLY A 143 26.85 23.67 25.61
CA GLY A 143 27.31 24.92 25.00
C GLY A 143 27.20 24.94 23.47
N GLY A 144 26.45 24.01 22.87
CA GLY A 144 26.16 23.98 21.44
C GLY A 144 25.06 24.98 21.04
N TYR A 145 25.18 25.55 19.84
CA TYR A 145 24.18 26.48 19.32
C TYR A 145 23.10 25.77 18.48
N LEU A 146 21.87 25.89 18.97
CA LEU A 146 20.56 25.76 18.34
C LEU A 146 20.08 26.91 17.43
N PRO A 147 19.70 26.78 16.14
CA PRO A 147 18.72 27.72 15.61
C PRO A 147 17.42 27.66 16.45
N PRO A 148 16.64 28.76 16.56
CA PRO A 148 15.30 28.72 17.15
C PRO A 148 14.48 27.58 16.52
N ASP A 149 13.61 26.94 17.32
CA ASP A 149 12.77 25.89 16.76
C ASP A 149 11.73 26.53 15.85
N GLU A 150 11.82 26.26 14.54
CA GLU A 150 10.85 26.75 13.58
C GLU A 150 9.48 26.16 13.94
N ILE A 151 8.52 27.02 14.31
CA ILE A 151 7.12 26.64 14.50
C ILE A 151 6.50 26.41 13.12
N LYS A 152 6.88 25.29 12.50
CA LYS A 152 6.14 24.69 11.40
C LYS A 152 4.96 23.97 12.01
N GLU A 153 3.75 24.38 11.62
CA GLU A 153 2.54 23.63 11.97
C GLU A 153 2.70 22.21 11.43
N ARG A 154 2.70 21.25 12.35
CA ARG A 154 2.91 19.84 11.99
C ARG A 154 1.63 19.34 11.34
N PHE A 155 1.68 19.09 10.04
CA PHE A 155 0.61 18.42 9.31
C PHE A 155 0.31 17.06 9.97
N ASP A 156 -0.82 16.96 10.69
CA ASP A 156 -1.29 15.70 11.23
C ASP A 156 -1.95 14.90 10.09
N SER A 157 -1.20 13.93 9.56
CA SER A 157 -1.64 12.99 8.52
C SER A 157 -2.91 12.18 8.87
N ASN A 158 -3.43 12.31 10.09
CA ASN A 158 -4.75 11.81 10.47
C ASN A 158 -5.88 12.58 9.77
N CYS A 159 -5.66 13.83 9.33
CA CYS A 159 -6.59 14.56 8.46
C CYS A 159 -6.91 13.84 7.14
N ILE A 160 -6.06 12.91 6.68
CA ILE A 160 -6.32 12.06 5.50
C ILE A 160 -7.28 10.93 5.91
N THR A 161 -8.49 11.28 6.35
CA THR A 161 -9.54 10.35 6.80
C THR A 161 -10.92 10.92 6.49
N PRO A 162 -11.90 10.14 6.00
CA PRO A 162 -13.25 10.62 5.66
C PRO A 162 -13.94 11.41 6.79
N GLY A 163 -14.53 12.55 6.44
CA GLY A 163 -15.29 13.40 7.37
C GLY A 163 -14.49 14.56 7.98
N THR A 164 -13.20 14.70 7.67
CA THR A 164 -12.39 15.88 8.04
C THR A 164 -12.53 16.99 7.00
N GLU A 165 -12.24 18.24 7.38
CA GLU A 165 -12.35 19.43 6.52
C GLU A 165 -11.39 19.36 5.31
N PHE A 166 -10.14 18.92 5.54
CA PHE A 166 -9.15 18.64 4.49
C PHE A 166 -9.68 17.76 3.34
N MET A 167 -10.51 16.74 3.65
CA MET A 167 -11.01 15.80 2.64
C MET A 167 -12.21 16.34 1.85
N ASP A 168 -12.96 17.31 2.42
CA ASP A 168 -14.01 18.05 1.71
C ASP A 168 -13.37 19.13 0.82
N ASN A 169 -12.39 19.88 1.35
CA ASN A 169 -11.55 20.82 0.60
C ASN A 169 -10.86 20.12 -0.60
N LEU A 170 -10.25 18.96 -0.38
CA LEU A 170 -9.66 18.13 -1.43
C LEU A 170 -10.67 17.73 -2.52
N ALA A 171 -11.90 17.39 -2.15
CA ALA A 171 -12.95 17.06 -3.12
C ALA A 171 -13.31 18.28 -3.98
N GLN A 172 -13.51 19.45 -3.37
CA GLN A 172 -13.77 20.72 -4.09
C GLN A 172 -12.60 21.09 -5.01
N CYS A 173 -11.36 20.98 -4.53
CA CYS A 173 -10.14 21.18 -5.30
C CYS A 173 -10.04 20.25 -6.51
N LEU A 174 -10.38 18.96 -6.34
CA LEU A 174 -10.38 17.99 -7.45
C LEU A 174 -11.50 18.24 -8.46
N ARG A 175 -12.69 18.71 -8.04
CA ARG A 175 -13.76 19.16 -8.97
C ARG A 175 -13.27 20.30 -9.87
N TYR A 176 -12.65 21.32 -9.28
CA TYR A 176 -12.01 22.42 -10.03
C TYR A 176 -10.92 21.93 -11.00
N TYR A 177 -10.00 21.09 -10.53
CA TYR A 177 -8.89 20.56 -11.34
C TYR A 177 -9.36 19.76 -12.55
N VAL A 178 -10.40 18.92 -12.39
CA VAL A 178 -11.00 18.17 -13.50
C VAL A 178 -11.63 19.10 -14.53
N ALA A 179 -12.33 20.16 -14.09
CA ALA A 179 -12.90 21.15 -15.00
C ALA A 179 -11.85 21.97 -15.76
N ASP A 180 -10.73 22.30 -15.11
CA ASP A 180 -9.58 22.98 -15.74
C ASP A 180 -8.96 22.07 -16.81
N ARG A 181 -8.63 20.83 -16.47
CA ARG A 181 -8.05 19.86 -17.41
C ARG A 181 -8.98 19.56 -18.59
N LEU A 182 -10.27 19.28 -18.35
CA LEU A 182 -11.24 19.03 -19.42
C LEU A 182 -11.44 20.23 -20.35
N SER A 183 -11.26 21.46 -19.85
CA SER A 183 -11.40 22.69 -20.66
C SER A 183 -10.12 23.03 -21.44
N ASN A 184 -8.95 22.89 -20.80
CA ASN A 184 -7.69 23.43 -21.30
C ASN A 184 -6.71 22.39 -21.87
N ASP A 185 -6.75 21.12 -21.45
CA ASP A 185 -5.83 20.07 -21.92
C ASP A 185 -6.43 19.28 -23.12
N PRO A 186 -5.80 19.30 -24.31
CA PRO A 186 -6.28 18.55 -25.48
C PRO A 186 -6.40 17.04 -25.29
N GLY A 187 -5.60 16.42 -24.42
CA GLY A 187 -5.62 14.98 -24.15
C GLY A 187 -6.79 14.53 -23.28
N TRP A 188 -7.39 15.44 -22.50
CA TRP A 188 -8.54 15.14 -21.65
C TRP A 188 -9.89 15.25 -22.38
N LYS A 189 -9.95 15.90 -23.55
CA LYS A 189 -11.18 16.29 -24.26
C LYS A 189 -12.14 15.15 -24.64
N SER A 190 -11.67 13.91 -24.68
CA SER A 190 -12.49 12.71 -24.94
C SER A 190 -12.51 11.72 -23.77
N VAL A 191 -11.98 12.10 -22.60
CA VAL A 191 -11.90 11.22 -21.42
C VAL A 191 -13.13 11.43 -20.54
N THR A 192 -13.83 10.34 -20.26
CA THR A 192 -14.88 10.24 -19.24
C THR A 192 -14.23 10.26 -17.86
N VAL A 193 -14.34 11.35 -17.10
CA VAL A 193 -13.68 11.47 -15.77
C VAL A 193 -14.70 11.18 -14.67
N PHE A 194 -14.36 10.30 -13.72
CA PHE A 194 -15.13 10.05 -12.52
C PHE A 194 -14.33 10.46 -11.27
N LEU A 195 -15.00 11.09 -10.30
CA LEU A 195 -14.47 11.36 -8.97
C LEU A 195 -15.35 10.63 -7.94
N SER A 196 -14.76 9.71 -7.17
CA SER A 196 -15.39 9.05 -6.04
C SER A 196 -14.72 9.52 -4.75
N ASP A 197 -15.21 10.62 -4.21
CA ASP A 197 -14.64 11.28 -3.03
C ASP A 197 -14.91 10.55 -1.70
N ALA A 198 -14.44 11.12 -0.60
CA ALA A 198 -14.50 10.51 0.73
C ALA A 198 -15.93 10.37 1.32
N SER A 199 -16.93 11.05 0.76
CA SER A 199 -18.34 10.91 1.15
C SER A 199 -18.96 9.61 0.62
N VAL A 200 -18.44 9.07 -0.49
CA VAL A 200 -18.86 7.77 -1.04
C VAL A 200 -18.23 6.65 -0.20
N PRO A 201 -19.00 5.71 0.39
CA PRO A 201 -18.44 4.62 1.20
C PRO A 201 -17.48 3.69 0.46
N GLY A 202 -16.56 3.07 1.20
CA GLY A 202 -15.59 2.10 0.73
C GLY A 202 -14.18 2.66 0.56
N GLU A 203 -13.18 1.80 0.69
CA GLU A 203 -11.78 2.12 0.36
C GLU A 203 -11.65 2.41 -1.15
N GLY A 204 -10.74 3.31 -1.54
CA GLY A 204 -10.56 3.75 -2.93
C GLY A 204 -10.35 2.58 -3.88
N GLU A 205 -9.44 1.68 -3.49
CA GLU A 205 -9.16 0.44 -4.21
C GLU A 205 -10.40 -0.49 -4.33
N HIS A 206 -11.25 -0.56 -3.31
CA HIS A 206 -12.48 -1.34 -3.34
C HIS A 206 -13.55 -0.72 -4.24
N LYS A 207 -13.73 0.60 -4.23
CA LYS A 207 -14.59 1.35 -5.16
C LYS A 207 -14.21 1.10 -6.61
N ILE A 208 -12.92 1.21 -6.92
CA ILE A 208 -12.35 0.91 -8.24
C ILE A 208 -12.70 -0.51 -8.69
N MET A 209 -12.50 -1.51 -7.81
CA MET A 209 -12.81 -2.90 -8.16
C MET A 209 -14.31 -3.15 -8.28
N ASP A 210 -15.16 -2.45 -7.54
CA ASP A 210 -16.61 -2.52 -7.70
C ASP A 210 -17.08 -1.89 -9.02
N PHE A 211 -16.52 -0.74 -9.41
CA PHE A 211 -16.74 -0.17 -10.74
C PHE A 211 -16.35 -1.18 -11.83
N ILE A 212 -15.13 -1.73 -11.78
CA ILE A 212 -14.65 -2.73 -12.76
C ILE A 212 -15.55 -3.98 -12.79
N ARG A 213 -15.96 -4.50 -11.63
CA ARG A 213 -16.86 -5.67 -11.52
C ARG A 213 -18.22 -5.39 -12.17
N ARG A 214 -18.80 -4.20 -11.93
CA ARG A 214 -20.11 -3.81 -12.45
C ARG A 214 -20.08 -3.51 -13.96
N GLN A 215 -19.02 -2.87 -14.47
CA GLN A 215 -18.88 -2.58 -15.91
C GLN A 215 -18.48 -3.81 -16.76
N ARG A 216 -17.92 -4.87 -16.17
CA ARG A 216 -17.57 -6.12 -16.88
C ARG A 216 -18.78 -6.89 -17.47
N GLY A 217 -20.01 -6.40 -17.26
CA GLY A 217 -21.23 -6.96 -17.88
C GLY A 217 -21.53 -6.48 -19.30
N THR A 218 -20.74 -5.58 -19.90
CA THR A 218 -21.03 -5.00 -21.23
C THR A 218 -20.02 -5.43 -22.32
N ALA A 219 -20.47 -5.40 -23.58
CA ALA A 219 -19.65 -5.82 -24.73
C ALA A 219 -18.84 -4.66 -25.32
N GLY A 220 -17.51 -4.81 -25.37
CA GLY A 220 -16.60 -3.92 -26.09
C GLY A 220 -15.96 -4.63 -27.29
N THR A 221 -15.82 -3.92 -28.42
CA THR A 221 -15.16 -4.45 -29.63
C THR A 221 -13.67 -4.10 -29.64
N ALA A 222 -12.81 -5.09 -29.94
CA ALA A 222 -11.37 -4.91 -30.00
C ALA A 222 -10.90 -4.34 -31.35
N ARG A 223 -9.83 -3.52 -31.33
CA ARG A 223 -9.10 -3.05 -32.52
C ARG A 223 -7.68 -3.63 -32.57
N GLU A 224 -7.04 -3.57 -33.73
CA GLU A 224 -5.68 -4.06 -33.96
C GLU A 224 -4.69 -2.91 -34.17
N LYS A 225 -3.41 -3.12 -33.78
CA LYS A 225 -2.30 -2.18 -34.00
C LYS A 225 -1.54 -2.49 -35.29
N GLN A 226 -0.93 -1.45 -35.87
CA GLN A 226 0.08 -1.55 -36.94
C GLN A 226 1.42 -0.95 -36.42
N GLY A 227 2.55 -1.25 -37.09
CA GLY A 227 3.93 -0.96 -36.60
C GLY A 227 4.37 0.52 -36.66
N GLN A 228 5.66 0.89 -36.66
CA GLN A 228 6.95 0.15 -36.59
C GLN A 228 8.09 1.19 -36.34
N HIS A 229 9.23 0.78 -35.75
CA HIS A 229 10.62 1.36 -35.78
C HIS A 229 10.88 2.84 -36.19
N ASP A 230 11.72 3.65 -35.52
CA ASP A 230 12.53 3.63 -34.27
C ASP A 230 12.65 5.14 -33.79
N GLU A 231 13.56 5.72 -32.99
CA GLU A 231 14.90 5.43 -32.38
C GLU A 231 15.11 6.35 -31.12
N PHE A 232 16.22 6.24 -30.37
CA PHE A 232 16.47 6.95 -29.08
C PHE A 232 17.59 8.02 -29.11
N ALA A 233 17.54 8.98 -28.18
CA ALA A 233 18.61 9.94 -27.90
C ALA A 233 18.76 10.20 -26.38
N ASP A 234 20.00 10.17 -25.87
CA ASP A 234 20.33 10.27 -24.43
C ASP A 234 20.32 11.72 -23.88
N THR A 235 19.81 11.90 -22.66
CA THR A 235 20.25 12.95 -21.72
C THR A 235 20.29 12.41 -20.28
N MET A 236 21.20 12.96 -19.46
CA MET A 236 21.48 12.40 -18.13
C MET A 236 20.41 12.75 -17.08
N PRO A 237 20.03 11.82 -16.19
CA PRO A 237 19.07 12.08 -15.13
C PRO A 237 19.69 12.86 -13.96
N VAL A 238 18.98 13.89 -13.52
CA VAL A 238 18.95 14.28 -12.10
C VAL A 238 18.14 13.21 -11.36
N SER A 239 18.45 12.93 -10.09
CA SER A 239 17.77 11.89 -9.31
C SER A 239 16.29 12.20 -9.10
N GLU A 240 15.44 11.54 -9.88
CA GLU A 240 13.98 11.57 -9.80
C GLU A 240 13.44 10.17 -9.50
N GLN A 241 12.29 10.11 -8.84
CA GLN A 241 11.60 8.88 -8.43
C GLN A 241 11.02 8.17 -9.66
N GLU A 242 11.68 7.13 -10.16
CA GLU A 242 11.23 6.34 -11.33
C GLU A 242 9.94 5.55 -11.06
N PHE A 243 9.02 5.52 -12.03
CA PHE A 243 7.88 4.61 -12.02
C PHE A 243 8.17 3.27 -12.73
N ILE A 244 7.44 2.24 -12.30
CA ILE A 244 7.48 0.89 -12.88
C ILE A 244 6.07 0.39 -13.17
N PHE A 245 5.93 -0.44 -14.21
CA PHE A 245 4.75 -1.24 -14.47
C PHE A 245 4.95 -2.66 -13.94
N ILE A 246 3.85 -3.26 -13.48
CA ILE A 246 3.74 -4.72 -13.33
C ILE A 246 2.78 -5.24 -14.41
N ARG A 247 3.15 -6.32 -15.08
CA ARG A 247 2.35 -6.94 -16.14
C ARG A 247 1.73 -8.23 -15.64
N LEU A 248 0.45 -8.19 -15.29
CA LEU A 248 -0.23 -9.34 -14.70
C LEU A 248 -0.79 -10.32 -15.74
N SER A 249 -0.84 -9.90 -17.01
CA SER A 249 -0.78 -10.78 -18.18
C SER A 249 0.42 -11.75 -18.09
N VAL A 250 1.62 -11.23 -17.82
CA VAL A 250 2.85 -12.02 -17.64
C VAL A 250 2.83 -12.81 -16.32
N LEU A 251 2.26 -12.28 -15.23
CA LEU A 251 2.05 -13.08 -14.01
C LEU A 251 1.12 -14.27 -14.26
N ARG A 252 0.07 -14.10 -15.08
CA ARG A 252 -0.85 -15.18 -15.46
C ARG A 252 -0.13 -16.25 -16.30
N GLU A 253 0.84 -15.90 -17.16
CA GLU A 253 1.71 -16.90 -17.80
C GLU A 253 2.55 -17.72 -16.79
N TYR A 254 3.14 -17.06 -15.78
CA TYR A 254 3.88 -17.74 -14.71
C TYR A 254 2.97 -18.63 -13.85
N LEU A 255 1.85 -18.10 -13.38
CA LEU A 255 0.89 -18.82 -12.53
C LEU A 255 0.21 -19.95 -13.28
N ALA A 256 -0.06 -19.83 -14.59
CA ALA A 256 -0.58 -20.95 -15.39
C ALA A 256 0.39 -22.15 -15.34
N ARG A 257 1.70 -21.90 -15.49
CA ARG A 257 2.71 -22.95 -15.40
C ARG A 257 2.90 -23.48 -13.97
N GLU A 258 2.75 -22.64 -12.95
CA GLU A 258 2.89 -23.07 -11.55
C GLU A 258 1.66 -23.82 -11.02
N LEU A 259 0.45 -23.42 -11.40
CA LEU A 259 -0.81 -23.96 -10.89
C LEU A 259 -1.37 -25.11 -11.73
N THR A 260 -0.88 -25.33 -12.96
CA THR A 260 -1.25 -26.51 -13.78
C THR A 260 -1.04 -27.81 -13.00
N MET A 261 -2.08 -28.65 -12.99
CA MET A 261 -2.10 -29.97 -12.37
C MET A 261 -2.43 -31.03 -13.43
N ALA A 262 -1.60 -32.05 -13.54
CA ALA A 262 -1.82 -33.18 -14.45
C ALA A 262 -2.55 -34.32 -13.71
N SER A 263 -3.38 -35.08 -14.43
CA SER A 263 -4.13 -36.23 -13.88
C SER A 263 -5.16 -35.88 -12.78
N LEU A 264 -5.74 -34.67 -12.83
CA LEU A 264 -6.90 -34.34 -12.01
C LEU A 264 -8.13 -35.20 -12.37
N PRO A 265 -9.00 -35.54 -11.40
CA PRO A 265 -10.23 -36.30 -11.65
C PRO A 265 -11.37 -35.45 -12.24
N PHE A 266 -11.10 -34.20 -12.63
CA PHE A 266 -12.03 -33.25 -13.23
C PHE A 266 -11.26 -32.30 -14.19
N PRO A 267 -11.93 -31.58 -15.11
CA PRO A 267 -11.27 -30.68 -16.06
C PRO A 267 -10.54 -29.51 -15.36
N PHE A 268 -9.29 -29.26 -15.74
CA PHE A 268 -8.53 -28.11 -15.22
C PHE A 268 -9.03 -26.80 -15.85
N ASP A 269 -9.58 -25.94 -14.99
CA ASP A 269 -9.87 -24.53 -15.21
C ASP A 269 -8.76 -23.68 -14.55
N PHE A 270 -8.15 -22.78 -15.34
CA PHE A 270 -7.07 -21.92 -14.88
C PHE A 270 -7.58 -20.75 -14.03
N GLU A 271 -8.70 -20.12 -14.40
CA GLU A 271 -9.23 -18.95 -13.70
C GLU A 271 -9.65 -19.33 -12.27
N ARG A 272 -10.26 -20.51 -12.12
CA ARG A 272 -10.60 -21.08 -10.82
C ARG A 272 -9.37 -21.45 -9.97
N SER A 273 -8.23 -21.73 -10.61
CA SER A 273 -6.96 -21.88 -9.88
C SER A 273 -6.35 -20.55 -9.43
N ILE A 274 -6.63 -19.45 -10.16
CA ILE A 274 -6.26 -18.09 -9.76
C ILE A 274 -7.12 -17.62 -8.58
N ASP A 275 -8.44 -17.84 -8.60
CA ASP A 275 -9.32 -17.53 -7.46
C ASP A 275 -8.82 -18.18 -6.16
N ASP A 276 -8.48 -19.48 -6.24
CA ASP A 276 -7.91 -20.24 -5.12
C ASP A 276 -6.53 -19.73 -4.68
N TRP A 277 -5.68 -19.31 -5.63
CA TRP A 277 -4.35 -18.76 -5.32
C TRP A 277 -4.42 -17.41 -4.61
N VAL A 278 -5.35 -16.53 -5.04
CA VAL A 278 -5.63 -15.26 -4.35
C VAL A 278 -6.14 -15.54 -2.93
N PHE A 279 -7.13 -16.42 -2.80
CA PHE A 279 -7.68 -16.81 -1.50
C PHE A 279 -6.63 -17.42 -0.55
N MET A 280 -5.66 -18.19 -1.07
CA MET A 280 -4.55 -18.70 -0.27
C MET A 280 -3.60 -17.59 0.24
N CYS A 281 -3.39 -16.52 -0.52
CA CYS A 281 -2.53 -15.42 -0.08
C CYS A 281 -3.06 -14.75 1.20
N PHE A 282 -4.39 -14.67 1.35
CA PHE A 282 -5.06 -14.10 2.52
C PHE A 282 -4.65 -14.77 3.85
N PHE A 283 -4.28 -16.05 3.87
CA PHE A 283 -3.85 -16.77 5.08
C PHE A 283 -2.43 -16.42 5.53
N VAL A 284 -1.55 -16.07 4.58
CA VAL A 284 -0.22 -15.51 4.91
C VAL A 284 -0.39 -14.09 5.50
N GLY A 285 -1.52 -13.46 5.20
CA GLY A 285 -2.16 -12.40 5.97
C GLY A 285 -2.93 -11.46 5.05
N ASN A 286 -3.64 -10.51 5.64
CA ASN A 286 -4.33 -9.45 4.91
C ASN A 286 -4.45 -8.21 5.81
N ASP A 287 -5.35 -7.29 5.47
CA ASP A 287 -5.59 -6.04 6.22
C ASP A 287 -6.67 -6.19 7.31
N PHE A 288 -7.42 -7.29 7.30
CA PHE A 288 -8.60 -7.55 8.15
C PHE A 288 -8.35 -8.60 9.25
N LEU A 289 -7.39 -9.50 9.02
CA LEU A 289 -7.03 -10.62 9.89
C LEU A 289 -5.52 -10.62 10.22
N PRO A 290 -5.14 -10.87 11.49
CA PRO A 290 -3.74 -11.15 11.81
C PRO A 290 -3.28 -12.43 11.09
N HIS A 291 -2.05 -12.39 10.57
CA HIS A 291 -1.41 -13.55 9.95
C HIS A 291 -1.31 -14.76 10.89
N LEU A 292 -1.49 -15.97 10.35
CA LEU A 292 -1.27 -17.21 11.11
C LEU A 292 0.22 -17.28 11.54
N PRO A 293 0.55 -17.63 12.81
CA PRO A 293 1.93 -17.55 13.30
C PRO A 293 2.94 -18.40 12.50
N SER A 294 2.45 -19.47 11.87
CA SER A 294 3.17 -20.45 11.06
C SER A 294 3.33 -20.06 9.57
N LEU A 295 2.81 -18.90 9.13
CA LEU A 295 2.87 -18.44 7.74
C LEU A 295 3.49 -17.04 7.61
N GLU A 296 4.75 -16.94 7.17
CA GLU A 296 5.34 -15.67 6.73
C GLU A 296 5.93 -15.78 5.30
N ILE A 297 5.68 -14.77 4.44
CA ILE A 297 6.18 -14.72 3.04
C ILE A 297 7.69 -14.99 2.96
N ARG A 298 8.47 -14.43 3.91
CA ARG A 298 9.93 -14.53 3.95
C ARG A 298 10.44 -15.98 4.02
N GLU A 299 9.59 -16.90 4.47
CA GLU A 299 9.90 -18.31 4.70
C GLU A 299 9.38 -19.23 3.58
N GLY A 300 8.79 -18.66 2.52
CA GLY A 300 8.15 -19.42 1.43
C GLY A 300 6.75 -19.94 1.78
N ALA A 301 6.00 -19.21 2.61
CA ALA A 301 4.63 -19.60 3.00
C ALA A 301 3.69 -19.82 1.80
N ILE A 302 3.74 -18.93 0.79
CA ILE A 302 2.93 -19.06 -0.44
C ILE A 302 3.34 -20.33 -1.21
N ASP A 303 4.64 -20.57 -1.36
CA ASP A 303 5.17 -21.76 -2.03
C ASP A 303 4.77 -23.06 -1.29
N ARG A 304 4.70 -23.03 0.05
CA ARG A 304 4.18 -24.15 0.86
C ARG A 304 2.69 -24.37 0.63
N LEU A 305 1.88 -23.31 0.67
CA LEU A 305 0.43 -23.38 0.46
C LEU A 305 0.10 -23.93 -0.94
N VAL A 306 0.76 -23.46 -2.00
CA VAL A 306 0.55 -23.94 -3.38
C VAL A 306 0.80 -25.44 -3.52
N ASN A 307 1.78 -26.01 -2.80
CA ASN A 307 2.03 -27.45 -2.83
C ASN A 307 0.94 -28.23 -2.06
N ILE A 308 0.57 -27.78 -0.86
CA ILE A 308 -0.50 -28.39 -0.05
C ILE A 308 -1.84 -28.35 -0.81
N TYR A 309 -2.14 -27.21 -1.46
CA TYR A 309 -3.32 -27.01 -2.30
C TYR A 309 -3.44 -28.04 -3.41
N LYS A 310 -2.36 -28.29 -4.16
CA LYS A 310 -2.36 -29.31 -5.21
C LYS A 310 -2.74 -30.67 -4.65
N ASP A 311 -2.14 -31.09 -3.53
CA ASP A 311 -2.47 -32.36 -2.90
C ASP A 311 -3.94 -32.44 -2.46
N VAL A 312 -4.50 -31.35 -1.91
CA VAL A 312 -5.91 -31.27 -1.50
C VAL A 312 -6.86 -31.30 -2.70
N VAL A 313 -6.54 -30.62 -3.80
CA VAL A 313 -7.37 -30.61 -5.02
C VAL A 313 -7.40 -31.99 -5.69
N HIS A 314 -6.27 -32.70 -5.76
CA HIS A 314 -6.25 -34.08 -6.27
C HIS A 314 -7.07 -35.03 -5.39
N LYS A 315 -7.02 -34.88 -4.06
CA LYS A 315 -7.76 -35.73 -3.10
C LYS A 315 -9.26 -35.44 -3.07
N THR A 316 -9.66 -34.17 -3.20
CA THR A 316 -11.06 -33.73 -2.98
C THR A 316 -11.83 -33.43 -4.28
N GLY A 317 -11.19 -33.52 -5.45
CA GLY A 317 -11.85 -33.38 -6.74
C GLY A 317 -12.44 -32.00 -7.01
N GLY A 318 -11.76 -30.92 -6.59
CA GLY A 318 -12.14 -29.57 -7.00
C GLY A 318 -11.51 -28.43 -6.18
N TYR A 319 -11.84 -27.21 -6.61
CA TYR A 319 -11.33 -25.93 -6.11
C TYR A 319 -11.77 -25.57 -4.68
N LEU A 320 -11.02 -24.69 -4.02
CA LEU A 320 -11.35 -24.12 -2.70
C LEU A 320 -12.52 -23.14 -2.79
N THR A 321 -12.59 -22.38 -3.87
CA THR A 321 -13.50 -21.24 -4.04
C THR A 321 -14.41 -21.41 -5.26
N GLN A 322 -15.58 -20.77 -5.21
CA GLN A 322 -16.50 -20.66 -6.34
C GLN A 322 -17.32 -19.37 -6.23
N ASN A 323 -17.11 -18.43 -7.14
CA ASN A 323 -17.88 -17.17 -7.21
C ASN A 323 -17.89 -16.40 -5.87
N GLY A 324 -16.77 -16.37 -5.15
CA GLY A 324 -16.64 -15.76 -3.81
C GLY A 324 -17.08 -16.63 -2.63
N TYR A 325 -17.70 -17.79 -2.86
CA TYR A 325 -18.02 -18.76 -1.80
C TYR A 325 -16.86 -19.72 -1.56
N VAL A 326 -16.62 -20.08 -0.29
CA VAL A 326 -15.47 -20.90 0.15
C VAL A 326 -15.95 -22.30 0.56
N ASN A 327 -15.31 -23.35 0.04
CA ASN A 327 -15.50 -24.72 0.48
C ASN A 327 -14.66 -24.99 1.75
N LEU A 328 -15.30 -24.76 2.89
CA LEU A 328 -14.71 -24.87 4.22
C LEU A 328 -14.06 -26.24 4.50
N GLU A 329 -14.61 -27.33 3.96
CA GLU A 329 -14.06 -28.68 4.13
C GLU A 329 -12.69 -28.84 3.44
N ARG A 330 -12.51 -28.21 2.27
CA ARG A 330 -11.20 -28.16 1.58
C ARG A 330 -10.22 -27.21 2.27
N VAL A 331 -10.71 -26.10 2.84
CA VAL A 331 -9.87 -25.20 3.66
C VAL A 331 -9.38 -25.91 4.91
N GLU A 332 -10.22 -26.70 5.57
CA GLU A 332 -9.85 -27.49 6.74
C GLU A 332 -8.70 -28.47 6.42
N MET A 333 -8.77 -29.17 5.29
CA MET A 333 -7.67 -30.05 4.86
C MET A 333 -6.35 -29.31 4.61
N ILE A 334 -6.39 -28.07 4.09
CA ILE A 334 -5.18 -27.23 3.97
C ILE A 334 -4.67 -26.84 5.35
N MET A 335 -5.54 -26.37 6.25
CA MET A 335 -5.13 -25.91 7.59
C MET A 335 -4.59 -27.05 8.46
N GLN A 336 -5.20 -28.24 8.41
CA GLN A 336 -4.68 -29.43 9.08
C GLN A 336 -3.30 -29.83 8.52
N ALA A 337 -3.09 -29.74 7.19
CA ALA A 337 -1.80 -30.03 6.57
C ALA A 337 -0.70 -28.99 6.89
N VAL A 338 -1.07 -27.70 7.06
CA VAL A 338 -0.17 -26.68 7.63
C VAL A 338 0.08 -26.96 9.12
N GLY A 339 -0.94 -27.37 9.87
CA GLY A 339 -0.91 -27.77 11.28
C GLY A 339 0.16 -28.82 11.59
N VAL A 340 0.25 -29.86 10.76
CA VAL A 340 1.29 -30.92 10.85
C VAL A 340 2.72 -30.37 10.64
N ALA A 341 2.87 -29.19 10.03
CA ALA A 341 4.17 -28.57 9.77
C ALA A 341 4.58 -27.47 10.77
N GLU A 342 3.69 -27.00 11.65
CA GLU A 342 3.94 -25.80 12.49
C GLU A 342 5.18 -25.94 13.38
N ASP A 343 5.31 -27.06 14.08
CA ASP A 343 6.46 -27.45 14.90
C ASP A 343 7.81 -27.27 14.16
N ASN A 344 7.85 -27.77 12.92
CA ASN A 344 9.05 -27.76 12.08
C ASN A 344 9.31 -26.38 11.47
N ILE A 345 8.26 -25.57 11.25
CA ILE A 345 8.39 -24.18 10.82
C ILE A 345 9.02 -23.36 11.94
N PHE A 346 8.51 -23.45 13.18
CA PHE A 346 9.01 -22.64 14.29
C PHE A 346 10.45 -23.01 14.69
N LYS A 347 10.79 -24.30 14.73
CA LYS A 347 12.16 -24.77 14.97
C LYS A 347 13.12 -24.26 13.89
N LYS A 348 12.75 -24.38 12.62
CA LYS A 348 13.56 -23.88 11.50
C LYS A 348 13.72 -22.35 11.52
N ARG A 349 12.66 -21.59 11.83
CA ARG A 349 12.70 -20.12 11.98
C ARG A 349 13.82 -19.72 12.94
N LYS A 350 13.83 -20.30 14.15
CA LYS A 350 14.85 -20.02 15.16
C LYS A 350 16.26 -20.45 14.74
N GLU A 351 16.41 -21.58 14.03
CA GLU A 351 17.71 -21.97 13.44
C GLU A 351 18.23 -20.94 12.43
N ASP A 352 17.39 -20.48 11.51
CA ASP A 352 17.79 -19.55 10.47
C ASP A 352 18.03 -18.12 11.02
N ASP A 353 17.31 -17.70 12.08
CA ASP A 353 17.61 -16.48 12.84
C ASP A 353 18.98 -16.55 13.53
N VAL A 354 19.30 -17.64 14.23
CA VAL A 354 20.61 -17.86 14.88
C VAL A 354 21.75 -17.91 13.83
N ARG A 355 21.50 -18.51 12.66
CA ARG A 355 22.43 -18.49 11.52
C ARG A 355 22.60 -17.10 10.91
N PHE A 356 21.60 -16.22 11.00
CA PHE A 356 21.71 -14.83 10.55
C PHE A 356 22.55 -14.00 11.53
N LEU A 357 22.25 -14.06 12.83
CA LEU A 357 22.98 -13.35 13.88
C LEU A 357 24.47 -13.73 13.88
N SER A 358 24.79 -15.02 13.94
CA SER A 358 26.18 -15.50 13.93
C SER A 358 26.96 -15.18 12.64
N ARG A 359 26.29 -14.93 11.50
CA ARG A 359 26.93 -14.41 10.28
C ARG A 359 27.25 -12.93 10.37
N ALA A 360 26.37 -12.14 11.00
CA ALA A 360 26.58 -10.71 11.23
C ALA A 360 27.74 -10.46 12.22
N GLU A 361 27.81 -11.24 13.30
CA GLU A 361 28.94 -11.21 14.25
C GLU A 361 30.29 -11.52 13.58
N GLN A 362 30.31 -12.48 12.64
CA GLN A 362 31.53 -12.85 11.89
C GLN A 362 31.93 -11.82 10.83
N HIS A 363 31.00 -10.99 10.36
CA HIS A 363 31.23 -9.95 9.35
C HIS A 363 30.93 -8.57 9.94
N GLY A 364 31.77 -8.16 10.89
CA GLY A 364 31.72 -6.81 11.47
C GLY A 364 31.75 -5.71 10.41
N PRO A 365 31.20 -4.52 10.71
CA PRO A 365 30.92 -3.48 9.71
C PRO A 365 32.18 -3.08 8.94
N ALA A 366 32.08 -3.08 7.61
CA ALA A 366 33.17 -2.87 6.66
C ALA A 366 33.69 -1.42 6.59
N TYR A 367 33.58 -0.66 7.69
CA TYR A 367 33.81 0.79 7.76
C TYR A 367 34.64 1.24 8.97
N LEU A 368 35.47 0.34 9.52
CA LEU A 368 36.53 0.72 10.47
C LEU A 368 37.76 1.25 9.73
N THR A 369 37.85 2.57 9.60
CA THR A 369 38.98 3.27 9.00
C THR A 369 40.25 3.13 9.85
N THR A 370 41.24 2.39 9.36
CA THR A 370 42.58 2.36 9.96
C THR A 370 43.35 3.64 9.60
N GLY A 371 43.71 4.43 10.61
CA GLY A 371 44.41 5.70 10.43
C GLY A 371 44.41 6.57 11.69
N GLN A 372 44.96 7.79 11.58
CA GLN A 372 45.13 8.73 12.70
C GLN A 372 43.79 9.31 13.26
N PHE A 373 42.67 9.01 12.60
CA PHE A 373 41.30 9.35 13.02
C PHE A 373 40.52 8.15 13.60
N ALA A 374 41.13 6.97 13.71
CA ALA A 374 40.50 5.83 14.37
C ALA A 374 40.33 6.11 15.89
N PRO A 375 39.16 5.86 16.50
CA PRO A 375 38.98 6.09 17.93
C PRO A 375 39.88 5.15 18.75
N GLN A 376 40.68 5.73 19.64
CA GLN A 376 41.53 4.99 20.57
C GLN A 376 41.03 5.19 22.00
N ALA A 377 40.96 4.10 22.77
CA ALA A 377 40.51 4.14 24.16
C ALA A 377 41.46 4.99 25.04
N LEU A 378 40.88 5.89 25.83
CA LEU A 378 41.59 6.76 26.77
C LEU A 378 42.32 5.90 27.83
N GLY A 379 43.64 5.86 27.78
CA GLY A 379 44.45 5.09 28.74
C GLY A 379 45.86 4.71 28.28
N ARG A 380 46.17 4.73 26.98
CA ARG A 380 47.56 4.61 26.50
C ARG A 380 48.34 5.91 26.77
N ARG A 381 49.66 5.78 26.98
CA ARG A 381 50.55 6.88 27.39
C ARG A 381 51.02 7.78 26.25
N ASP A 382 50.82 7.38 25.00
CA ASP A 382 51.22 8.13 23.82
C ASP A 382 50.13 9.17 23.48
N ARG A 383 50.47 10.46 23.61
CA ARG A 383 49.57 11.54 23.17
C ARG A 383 49.59 11.64 21.64
N PRO A 384 48.44 11.79 20.96
CA PRO A 384 48.42 12.08 19.54
C PRO A 384 48.96 13.49 19.27
N GLU A 385 49.79 13.62 18.23
CA GLU A 385 50.20 14.93 17.71
C GLU A 385 49.00 15.67 17.08
N PRO A 386 48.90 17.01 17.19
CA PRO A 386 47.80 17.76 16.60
C PRO A 386 47.85 17.73 15.07
N VAL A 387 46.72 17.47 14.41
CA VAL A 387 46.61 17.49 12.94
C VAL A 387 46.74 18.93 12.43
N GLN A 388 47.95 19.31 12.00
CA GLN A 388 48.26 20.70 11.60
C GLN A 388 47.53 21.15 10.32
N ASN A 389 47.12 20.24 9.43
CA ASN A 389 46.33 20.57 8.24
C ASN A 389 45.46 19.40 7.76
N ALA A 390 44.27 19.25 8.35
CA ALA A 390 43.35 18.15 8.06
C ALA A 390 42.96 18.04 6.56
N ARG A 391 42.95 19.15 5.82
CA ARG A 391 42.63 19.17 4.39
C ARG A 391 43.71 18.51 3.52
N HIS A 392 44.98 18.52 3.96
CA HIS A 392 46.07 17.83 3.27
C HIS A 392 46.03 16.32 3.55
N GLN A 393 45.93 15.89 4.82
CA GLN A 393 45.79 14.46 5.14
C GLN A 393 44.57 13.81 4.47
N ALA A 394 43.43 14.51 4.41
CA ALA A 394 42.24 14.02 3.70
C ALA A 394 42.41 13.93 2.17
N TYR A 395 43.37 14.65 1.59
CA TYR A 395 43.77 14.51 0.18
C TYR A 395 44.70 13.31 0.00
N ASP A 396 45.73 13.17 0.84
CA ASP A 396 46.71 12.08 0.77
C ASP A 396 46.07 10.70 0.95
N MET A 397 45.12 10.56 1.89
CA MET A 397 44.35 9.31 2.07
C MET A 397 43.51 8.95 0.83
N ARG A 398 42.96 9.94 0.11
CA ARG A 398 42.23 9.71 -1.15
C ARG A 398 43.17 9.33 -2.30
N MET A 399 44.39 9.86 -2.31
CA MET A 399 45.42 9.49 -3.28
C MET A 399 45.90 8.05 -3.06
N GLN A 400 46.20 7.65 -1.81
CA GLN A 400 46.60 6.27 -1.48
C GLN A 400 45.51 5.23 -1.80
N ALA A 401 44.23 5.54 -1.51
CA ALA A 401 43.12 4.68 -1.90
C ALA A 401 43.01 4.51 -3.44
N ARG A 402 43.35 5.54 -4.20
CA ARG A 402 43.38 5.52 -5.68
C ARG A 402 44.54 4.69 -6.22
N GLU A 403 45.69 4.67 -5.55
CA GLU A 403 46.83 3.81 -5.91
C GLU A 403 46.58 2.32 -5.61
N GLN A 404 45.99 1.99 -4.46
CA GLN A 404 45.67 0.59 -4.12
C GLN A 404 44.73 -0.06 -5.15
N ASN A 405 43.72 0.67 -5.62
CA ASN A 405 42.77 0.18 -6.62
C ASN A 405 43.41 -0.13 -7.99
N ASN A 406 44.62 0.39 -8.25
CA ASN A 406 45.37 0.16 -9.49
C ASN A 406 46.29 -1.09 -9.44
N LYS A 407 46.44 -1.74 -8.27
CA LYS A 407 47.27 -2.95 -8.09
C LYS A 407 46.52 -4.27 -8.18
N VAL A 408 45.19 -4.27 -8.25
CA VAL A 408 44.35 -5.49 -8.28
C VAL A 408 44.33 -6.18 -9.67
N ARG A 409 45.11 -5.67 -10.65
CA ARG A 409 45.28 -6.26 -11.98
C ARG A 409 46.73 -6.67 -12.25
N TYR A 410 47.26 -7.68 -11.56
CA TYR A 410 48.13 -8.72 -12.13
C TYR A 410 48.47 -9.82 -11.10
N VAL A 411 48.88 -10.99 -11.61
CA VAL A 411 49.38 -12.19 -10.89
C VAL A 411 48.35 -12.96 -10.04
N SER A 412 48.13 -14.20 -10.46
CA SER A 412 47.62 -15.30 -9.62
C SER A 412 48.72 -16.37 -9.47
N SER A 413 48.53 -17.29 -8.51
CA SER A 413 49.39 -18.45 -8.16
C SER A 413 50.72 -18.19 -7.42
N ALA A 414 50.88 -18.79 -6.22
CA ALA A 414 51.92 -19.78 -5.89
C ALA A 414 52.18 -19.94 -4.35
N GLY A 415 52.26 -21.18 -3.86
CA GLY A 415 53.16 -21.58 -2.76
C GLY A 415 52.75 -21.36 -1.28
N PRO A 416 53.04 -22.32 -0.35
CA PRO A 416 52.85 -22.14 1.10
C PRO A 416 54.14 -22.24 1.95
N SER A 417 54.29 -21.35 2.94
CA SER A 417 55.30 -21.37 4.04
C SER A 417 55.07 -20.17 4.97
N ASP A 418 55.31 -20.15 6.28
CA ASP A 418 55.54 -21.20 7.30
C ASP A 418 55.09 -20.61 8.68
N ARG A 419 55.23 -21.37 9.78
CA ARG A 419 54.72 -21.07 11.12
C ARG A 419 55.55 -20.06 11.93
N THR A 420 54.86 -19.23 12.71
CA THR A 420 55.28 -18.89 14.09
C THR A 420 54.05 -18.86 15.02
N ASP A 421 54.05 -19.66 16.08
CA ASP A 421 53.00 -19.69 17.13
C ASP A 421 53.19 -18.51 18.11
N SER A 422 52.10 -17.92 18.60
CA SER A 422 52.11 -16.84 19.60
C SER A 422 50.76 -16.77 20.30
N ARG A 423 50.64 -17.52 21.39
CA ARG A 423 49.39 -17.75 22.14
C ARG A 423 48.98 -16.54 22.98
N GLY A 424 48.24 -15.61 22.38
CA GLY A 424 47.48 -14.60 23.11
C GLY A 424 46.30 -15.22 23.84
N MET A 425 46.25 -15.10 25.16
CA MET A 425 45.17 -15.66 25.98
C MET A 425 43.83 -14.97 25.67
N LYS A 426 42.85 -15.71 25.12
CA LYS A 426 41.54 -15.18 24.75
C LYS A 426 40.75 -14.79 26.00
N ARG A 427 40.76 -13.50 26.36
CA ARG A 427 39.80 -12.94 27.33
C ARG A 427 38.46 -12.73 26.62
N LYS A 428 37.36 -12.85 27.36
CA LYS A 428 36.03 -12.56 26.83
C LYS A 428 35.93 -11.09 26.41
N ALA A 429 35.20 -10.84 25.33
CA ALA A 429 34.48 -9.60 25.16
C ALA A 429 33.07 -9.84 25.73
N ASP A 430 32.75 -9.20 26.86
CA ASP A 430 31.40 -9.14 27.45
C ASP A 430 30.83 -7.69 27.35
N ASP A 431 31.51 -6.80 26.61
CA ASP A 431 31.03 -5.46 26.22
C ASP A 431 30.57 -5.49 24.75
N SER A 432 29.35 -5.97 24.51
CA SER A 432 28.60 -5.67 23.29
C SER A 432 27.53 -4.65 23.68
N ASP A 433 27.66 -3.43 23.16
CA ASP A 433 26.78 -2.28 23.47
C ASP A 433 25.44 -2.38 22.71
N SER A 434 24.83 -3.56 22.81
CA SER A 434 23.57 -3.96 22.20
C SER A 434 22.56 -4.16 23.32
N GLU A 435 21.48 -3.38 23.30
CA GLU A 435 20.36 -3.56 24.22
C GLU A 435 19.88 -5.03 24.18
N PRO A 436 19.59 -5.65 25.34
CA PRO A 436 19.19 -7.04 25.39
C PRO A 436 17.91 -7.26 24.59
N GLU A 437 17.92 -8.22 23.65
CA GLU A 437 16.72 -8.50 22.85
C GLU A 437 15.56 -8.92 23.79
N PRO A 438 14.37 -8.30 23.66
CA PRO A 438 13.27 -8.50 24.60
C PRO A 438 12.81 -9.95 24.62
N GLU A 439 12.62 -10.52 25.82
CA GLU A 439 12.34 -11.93 26.00
C GLU A 439 11.02 -12.37 25.33
N ASP A 440 11.13 -13.15 24.24
CA ASP A 440 9.99 -13.88 23.69
C ASP A 440 9.56 -14.96 24.69
N ASN A 441 8.56 -14.64 25.49
CA ASN A 441 7.98 -15.52 26.49
C ASN A 441 7.25 -16.74 25.87
N VAL A 442 6.82 -16.65 24.60
CA VAL A 442 6.09 -17.73 23.91
C VAL A 442 7.02 -18.86 23.50
N ARG A 443 8.23 -18.56 23.02
CA ARG A 443 9.24 -19.55 22.60
C ARG A 443 8.66 -20.59 21.66
N LEU A 444 8.26 -20.17 20.45
CA LEU A 444 7.56 -21.02 19.48
C LEU A 444 8.34 -22.27 19.04
N TRP A 445 9.68 -22.27 19.19
CA TRP A 445 10.56 -23.38 18.83
C TRP A 445 10.65 -24.50 19.90
N GLU A 446 10.11 -24.28 21.11
CA GLU A 446 10.16 -25.21 22.25
C GLU A 446 8.84 -25.93 22.50
N GLU A 447 8.87 -27.18 22.96
CA GLU A 447 7.66 -27.95 23.32
C GLU A 447 6.76 -27.18 24.29
N GLY A 448 5.43 -27.35 24.15
CA GLY A 448 4.44 -26.56 24.90
C GLY A 448 4.21 -25.13 24.39
N TRP A 449 4.78 -24.74 23.24
CA TRP A 449 4.59 -23.42 22.62
C TRP A 449 3.12 -23.01 22.51
N LYS A 450 2.22 -23.96 22.21
CA LYS A 450 0.79 -23.69 22.03
C LYS A 450 0.10 -23.26 23.33
N GLN A 451 0.48 -23.86 24.46
CA GLN A 451 -0.03 -23.47 25.79
C GLN A 451 0.52 -22.09 26.19
N ARG A 452 1.82 -21.84 25.98
CA ARG A 452 2.41 -20.52 26.24
C ARG A 452 1.78 -19.43 25.37
N TYR A 453 1.53 -19.70 24.09
CA TYR A 453 0.87 -18.74 23.20
C TYR A 453 -0.55 -18.40 23.68
N TYR A 454 -1.41 -19.39 23.92
CA TYR A 454 -2.77 -19.10 24.37
C TYR A 454 -2.80 -18.39 25.73
N LYS A 455 -1.94 -18.79 26.68
CA LYS A 455 -1.87 -18.16 28.01
C LYS A 455 -1.25 -16.75 27.98
N THR A 456 -0.26 -16.48 27.14
CA THR A 456 0.35 -15.15 27.03
C THR A 456 -0.44 -14.18 26.15
N LYS A 457 -1.11 -14.67 25.10
CA LYS A 457 -1.76 -13.82 24.08
C LYS A 457 -3.28 -13.67 24.25
N PHE A 458 -3.93 -14.57 24.99
CA PHE A 458 -5.38 -14.54 25.24
C PHE A 458 -5.76 -14.75 26.73
N ASP A 459 -4.79 -14.93 27.63
CA ASP A 459 -4.95 -15.31 29.04
C ASP A 459 -5.68 -16.65 29.33
N VAL A 460 -5.90 -17.47 28.29
CA VAL A 460 -6.69 -18.72 28.34
C VAL A 460 -5.80 -19.95 28.23
N ASP A 461 -6.17 -21.05 28.90
CA ASP A 461 -5.44 -22.32 28.78
C ASP A 461 -5.80 -23.05 27.47
N VAL A 462 -4.83 -23.78 26.89
CA VAL A 462 -5.02 -24.51 25.63
C VAL A 462 -6.09 -25.60 25.70
N THR A 463 -6.45 -26.08 26.90
CA THR A 463 -7.55 -27.04 27.08
C THR A 463 -8.95 -26.45 26.84
N ASP A 464 -9.09 -25.12 26.77
CA ASP A 464 -10.33 -24.45 26.37
C ASP A 464 -10.56 -24.57 24.85
N GLU A 465 -11.14 -25.69 24.44
CA GLU A 465 -11.47 -25.96 23.03
C GLU A 465 -12.55 -25.00 22.51
N ASP A 466 -13.53 -24.62 23.35
CA ASP A 466 -14.61 -23.69 23.01
C ASP A 466 -14.05 -22.29 22.69
N PHE A 467 -13.07 -21.80 23.45
CA PHE A 467 -12.37 -20.56 23.15
C PHE A 467 -11.63 -20.66 21.81
N ARG A 468 -10.88 -21.74 21.57
CA ARG A 468 -10.12 -21.90 20.32
C ARG A 468 -11.04 -22.00 19.11
N GLN A 469 -12.14 -22.76 19.20
CA GLN A 469 -13.19 -22.80 18.18
C GLN A 469 -13.86 -21.43 17.99
N ARG A 470 -14.08 -20.64 19.06
CA ARG A 470 -14.62 -19.29 18.95
C ARG A 470 -13.68 -18.35 18.19
N VAL A 471 -12.38 -18.40 18.45
CA VAL A 471 -11.38 -17.61 17.69
C VAL A 471 -11.39 -18.02 16.22
N VAL A 472 -11.41 -19.33 15.92
CA VAL A 472 -11.49 -19.86 14.54
C VAL A 472 -12.79 -19.45 13.85
N LYS A 473 -13.95 -19.58 14.50
CA LYS A 473 -15.26 -19.14 13.98
C LYS A 473 -15.32 -17.63 13.75
N SER A 474 -14.57 -16.83 14.51
CA SER A 474 -14.40 -15.41 14.22
C SER A 474 -13.43 -15.12 13.05
N TYR A 475 -12.56 -16.06 12.67
CA TYR A 475 -11.51 -15.87 11.64
C TYR A 475 -12.06 -15.95 10.20
N GLY A 476 -13.02 -15.08 9.87
CA GLY A 476 -13.50 -14.86 8.50
C GLY A 476 -14.95 -14.38 8.37
N CYS A 477 -15.18 -13.30 7.63
CA CYS A 477 -16.47 -12.83 7.08
C CYS A 477 -16.20 -11.57 6.22
N ALA A 478 -17.14 -11.23 5.32
CA ALA A 478 -17.20 -9.92 4.69
C ALA A 478 -18.57 -9.28 4.96
N SER A 479 -18.63 -8.27 5.84
CA SER A 479 -19.81 -7.43 6.10
C SER A 479 -19.37 -6.11 6.74
N TRP A 480 -20.07 -5.01 6.47
CA TRP A 480 -19.69 -3.66 6.92
C TRP A 480 -19.49 -3.53 8.44
N LYS A 481 -20.28 -4.26 9.24
CA LYS A 481 -20.16 -4.31 10.71
C LYS A 481 -19.17 -5.34 11.24
N TRP A 482 -18.80 -6.34 10.45
CA TRP A 482 -17.97 -7.45 10.95
C TRP A 482 -16.53 -7.00 11.15
N TYR A 483 -15.92 -7.53 12.21
CA TYR A 483 -14.49 -7.45 12.48
C TYR A 483 -14.03 -8.69 13.23
N PHE A 484 -12.74 -9.00 13.13
CA PHE A 484 -12.09 -10.02 13.96
C PHE A 484 -11.84 -9.45 15.38
N PRO A 485 -12.47 -9.98 16.45
CA PRO A 485 -12.53 -9.34 17.76
C PRO A 485 -11.38 -9.78 18.70
N PHE A 486 -10.22 -10.13 18.13
CA PHE A 486 -9.02 -10.53 18.85
C PHE A 486 -7.78 -9.90 18.20
N HIS A 487 -6.74 -9.60 18.98
CA HIS A 487 -5.49 -9.02 18.46
C HIS A 487 -4.57 -10.06 17.78
N TYR A 488 -4.85 -11.36 17.96
CA TYR A 488 -4.00 -12.47 17.54
C TYR A 488 -4.78 -13.57 16.82
N ALA A 489 -4.10 -14.24 15.89
CA ALA A 489 -4.66 -15.36 15.12
C ALA A 489 -4.64 -16.68 15.93
N PRO A 490 -5.51 -17.64 15.60
CA PRO A 490 -5.34 -19.04 16.02
C PRO A 490 -4.18 -19.70 15.25
N PHE A 491 -3.80 -20.93 15.61
CA PHE A 491 -2.87 -21.72 14.79
C PHE A 491 -3.61 -22.51 13.69
N ALA A 492 -2.89 -22.94 12.66
CA ALA A 492 -3.48 -23.74 11.59
C ALA A 492 -4.04 -25.07 12.13
N SER A 493 -3.37 -25.65 13.13
CA SER A 493 -3.81 -26.84 13.87
C SER A 493 -5.09 -26.67 14.73
N ASP A 494 -5.68 -25.48 14.83
CA ASP A 494 -6.97 -25.25 15.51
C ASP A 494 -8.18 -25.22 14.56
N PHE A 495 -7.97 -25.12 13.24
CA PHE A 495 -9.05 -25.21 12.25
C PHE A 495 -9.49 -26.67 12.12
N LYS A 496 -10.47 -27.06 12.93
CA LYS A 496 -11.14 -28.36 12.93
C LYS A 496 -12.64 -28.17 12.94
N ASP A 497 -13.36 -29.09 12.29
CA ASP A 497 -14.82 -29.15 12.21
C ASP A 497 -15.43 -27.80 11.74
N ILE A 498 -14.71 -27.05 10.89
CA ILE A 498 -15.09 -25.69 10.48
C ILE A 498 -16.26 -25.68 9.47
N LYS A 499 -16.67 -26.88 9.02
CA LYS A 499 -17.78 -27.15 8.10
C LYS A 499 -19.12 -26.67 8.68
N GLY A 500 -19.49 -25.44 8.32
CA GLY A 500 -20.73 -24.78 8.75
C GLY A 500 -20.54 -23.70 9.81
N MET A 501 -19.31 -23.37 10.22
CA MET A 501 -19.08 -22.29 11.19
C MET A 501 -19.46 -20.88 10.66
N PHE A 502 -19.44 -20.69 9.33
CA PHE A 502 -19.52 -19.38 8.67
C PHE A 502 -20.81 -19.18 7.84
N THR A 503 -21.96 -19.64 8.34
CA THR A 503 -23.25 -19.61 7.59
C THR A 503 -24.00 -18.28 7.66
N ASP A 504 -23.90 -17.57 8.78
CA ASP A 504 -24.84 -16.49 9.12
C ASP A 504 -24.15 -15.12 9.17
N PHE A 505 -24.47 -14.28 8.18
CA PHE A 505 -24.00 -12.89 8.10
C PHE A 505 -25.17 -11.91 8.05
N GLU A 506 -25.08 -10.81 8.79
CA GLU A 506 -26.07 -9.73 8.73
C GLU A 506 -26.05 -9.10 7.33
N LYS A 507 -27.13 -9.30 6.57
CA LYS A 507 -27.35 -8.73 5.23
C LYS A 507 -27.99 -7.35 5.35
N GLY A 508 -27.64 -6.43 4.46
CA GLY A 508 -28.13 -5.05 4.52
C GLY A 508 -27.47 -4.19 5.60
N THR A 509 -26.31 -4.60 6.12
CA THR A 509 -25.48 -3.75 6.97
C THR A 509 -25.10 -2.48 6.23
N LYS A 510 -25.26 -1.34 6.92
CA LYS A 510 -24.87 -0.02 6.42
C LYS A 510 -23.45 0.32 6.92
N PRO A 511 -22.68 1.12 6.18
CA PRO A 511 -21.47 1.74 6.71
C PRO A 511 -21.80 2.66 7.90
N PHE A 512 -20.77 3.05 8.65
CA PHE A 512 -20.84 4.22 9.54
C PHE A 512 -21.02 5.50 8.73
N LYS A 513 -21.44 6.61 9.37
CA LYS A 513 -21.26 7.94 8.78
C LYS A 513 -19.81 8.43 8.97
N PRO A 514 -19.32 9.41 8.18
CA PRO A 514 -17.93 9.88 8.26
C PRO A 514 -17.48 10.27 9.68
N LEU A 515 -18.25 11.09 10.41
CA LEU A 515 -17.86 11.51 11.77
C LEU A 515 -17.93 10.34 12.78
N GLU A 516 -18.85 9.38 12.60
CA GLU A 516 -18.90 8.16 13.43
C GLU A 516 -17.66 7.27 13.19
N GLN A 517 -17.11 7.27 11.96
CA GLN A 517 -15.83 6.64 11.66
C GLN A 517 -14.68 7.38 12.36
N LEU A 518 -14.60 8.71 12.29
CA LEU A 518 -13.55 9.48 12.96
C LEU A 518 -13.49 9.16 14.47
N MET A 519 -14.63 9.19 15.16
CA MET A 519 -14.74 8.76 16.56
C MET A 519 -14.32 7.30 16.78
N SER A 520 -14.52 6.42 15.79
CA SER A 520 -14.08 5.02 15.87
C SER A 520 -12.59 4.80 15.59
N VAL A 521 -11.87 5.74 14.97
CA VAL A 521 -10.48 5.53 14.51
C VAL A 521 -9.44 6.49 15.07
N PHE A 522 -9.81 7.65 15.61
CA PHE A 522 -8.85 8.62 16.13
C PHE A 522 -8.51 8.45 17.62
N PRO A 523 -7.25 8.71 18.01
CA PRO A 523 -6.90 9.02 19.39
C PRO A 523 -7.41 10.41 19.77
N ALA A 524 -7.58 10.67 21.07
CA ALA A 524 -8.06 11.96 21.58
C ALA A 524 -7.21 13.16 21.09
N ALA A 525 -5.90 12.97 20.89
CA ALA A 525 -4.98 13.98 20.36
C ALA A 525 -5.34 14.52 18.97
N SER A 526 -5.97 13.70 18.09
CA SER A 526 -6.48 14.14 16.78
C SER A 526 -7.96 14.56 16.83
N GLY A 527 -8.52 14.78 18.03
CA GLY A 527 -9.89 15.26 18.22
C GLY A 527 -10.19 16.63 17.61
N ASN A 528 -9.16 17.38 17.20
CA ASN A 528 -9.29 18.70 16.57
C ASN A 528 -10.09 18.68 15.25
N PHE A 529 -10.13 17.55 14.53
CA PHE A 529 -10.92 17.42 13.30
C PHE A 529 -12.40 17.06 13.52
N LEU A 530 -12.82 16.87 14.77
CA LEU A 530 -14.18 16.52 15.18
C LEU A 530 -14.93 17.74 15.75
N PRO A 531 -16.28 17.75 15.65
CA PRO A 531 -17.14 18.76 16.27
C PRO A 531 -16.80 18.95 17.74
N GLN A 532 -16.89 20.19 18.25
CA GLN A 532 -16.41 20.50 19.59
C GLN A 532 -17.16 19.73 20.71
N THR A 533 -18.45 19.43 20.54
CA THR A 533 -19.20 18.61 21.52
C THR A 533 -18.84 17.12 21.41
N TRP A 534 -18.51 16.63 20.21
CA TRP A 534 -18.06 15.25 19.98
C TRP A 534 -16.64 15.03 20.54
N ARG A 535 -15.75 16.02 20.39
CA ARG A 535 -14.39 16.02 20.97
C ARG A 535 -14.41 15.82 22.48
N ASN A 536 -15.38 16.43 23.17
CA ASN A 536 -15.52 16.29 24.62
C ASN A 536 -15.80 14.84 25.06
N LEU A 537 -16.38 13.99 24.20
CA LEU A 537 -16.58 12.56 24.49
C LEU A 537 -15.26 11.76 24.44
N MET A 538 -14.19 12.29 23.83
CA MET A 538 -12.87 11.66 23.77
C MET A 538 -11.96 12.03 24.95
N THR A 539 -12.25 13.12 25.67
CA THR A 539 -11.37 13.70 26.71
C THR A 539 -12.06 13.92 28.05
N GLY A 540 -13.39 13.94 28.11
CA GLY A 540 -14.14 14.15 29.34
C GLY A 540 -14.12 12.91 30.23
N PRO A 541 -13.71 12.99 31.51
CA PRO A 541 -13.64 11.82 32.40
C PRO A 541 -15.01 11.19 32.68
N ASP A 542 -16.08 11.98 32.59
CA ASP A 542 -17.47 11.53 32.74
C ASP A 542 -18.06 10.94 31.44
N SER A 543 -17.29 10.87 30.34
CA SER A 543 -17.76 10.33 29.07
C SER A 543 -18.05 8.83 29.14
N SER A 544 -19.25 8.43 28.71
CA SER A 544 -19.71 7.04 28.70
C SER A 544 -18.96 6.11 27.72
N ILE A 545 -17.97 6.65 27.00
CA ILE A 545 -17.08 5.95 26.05
C ILE A 545 -15.59 6.32 26.21
N ILE A 546 -15.19 6.92 27.34
CA ILE A 546 -13.79 7.34 27.58
C ILE A 546 -12.77 6.18 27.50
N ASP A 547 -13.20 4.96 27.85
CA ASP A 547 -12.42 3.72 27.74
C ASP A 547 -12.03 3.34 26.30
N PHE A 548 -12.59 4.00 25.27
CA PHE A 548 -12.15 3.83 23.89
C PHE A 548 -10.91 4.68 23.53
N TYR A 549 -10.52 5.63 24.38
CA TYR A 549 -9.45 6.61 24.11
C TYR A 549 -8.38 6.63 25.22
N PRO A 550 -7.68 5.51 25.48
CA PRO A 550 -6.60 5.49 26.46
C PRO A 550 -5.43 6.38 26.02
N ASP A 551 -4.88 7.15 26.96
CA ASP A 551 -3.70 8.03 26.74
C ASP A 551 -2.45 7.22 26.37
N ASP A 552 -2.28 6.03 26.95
CA ASP A 552 -1.20 5.10 26.64
C ASP A 552 -1.72 3.67 26.43
N PHE A 553 -1.00 2.91 25.60
CA PHE A 553 -1.31 1.52 25.25
C PHE A 553 -0.04 0.71 24.99
N ALA A 554 -0.11 -0.58 25.35
CA ALA A 554 0.98 -1.52 25.12
C ALA A 554 1.12 -1.89 23.63
N ILE A 555 2.36 -2.07 23.18
CA ILE A 555 2.70 -2.62 21.86
C ILE A 555 3.42 -3.94 22.08
N ASP A 556 2.76 -5.06 21.77
CA ASP A 556 3.38 -6.38 21.84
C ASP A 556 4.21 -6.64 20.58
N LEU A 557 5.53 -6.75 20.74
CA LEU A 557 6.45 -6.98 19.63
C LEU A 557 6.24 -8.33 18.92
N ASN A 558 5.63 -9.31 19.59
CA ASN A 558 5.22 -10.61 19.05
C ASN A 558 6.29 -11.31 18.19
N GLY A 559 7.54 -11.32 18.68
CA GLY A 559 8.69 -11.90 17.98
C GLY A 559 9.21 -11.10 16.77
N LYS A 560 8.87 -9.81 16.66
CA LYS A 560 9.40 -8.88 15.63
C LYS A 560 10.35 -7.85 16.27
N LYS A 561 11.29 -7.33 15.49
CA LYS A 561 12.43 -6.54 16.00
C LYS A 561 12.10 -5.08 16.33
N TYR A 562 11.02 -4.52 15.79
CA TYR A 562 10.71 -3.08 15.91
C TYR A 562 9.25 -2.84 16.29
N ALA A 563 8.97 -1.80 17.08
CA ALA A 563 7.63 -1.45 17.56
C ALA A 563 6.59 -1.28 16.43
N TRP A 564 6.99 -0.71 15.28
CA TRP A 564 6.13 -0.58 14.09
C TRP A 564 5.68 -1.92 13.49
N GLN A 565 6.36 -3.04 13.81
CA GLN A 565 5.96 -4.40 13.43
C GLN A 565 5.07 -5.09 14.48
N GLY A 566 4.98 -4.55 15.70
CA GLY A 566 4.22 -5.14 16.80
C GLY A 566 2.71 -4.92 16.68
N VAL A 567 1.97 -5.43 17.66
CA VAL A 567 0.51 -5.35 17.76
C VAL A 567 0.14 -4.33 18.84
N ALA A 568 -0.62 -3.29 18.49
CA ALA A 568 -1.11 -2.30 19.46
C ALA A 568 -2.35 -2.84 20.20
N LEU A 569 -2.28 -2.95 21.52
CA LEU A 569 -3.34 -3.53 22.35
C LEU A 569 -4.39 -2.49 22.76
N LEU A 570 -5.18 -2.07 21.77
CA LEU A 570 -6.30 -1.13 21.96
C LEU A 570 -7.62 -1.87 22.27
N PRO A 571 -8.47 -1.36 23.18
CA PRO A 571 -9.78 -1.95 23.50
C PRO A 571 -10.77 -1.74 22.36
N PHE A 572 -11.40 -2.80 21.83
CA PHE A 572 -12.31 -2.70 20.67
C PHE A 572 -13.53 -1.81 20.94
N VAL A 573 -13.86 -0.92 19.99
CA VAL A 573 -14.97 0.05 20.11
C VAL A 573 -16.31 -0.65 19.87
N ASP A 574 -17.21 -0.58 20.86
CA ASP A 574 -18.59 -1.07 20.76
C ASP A 574 -19.47 -0.07 19.97
N GLU A 575 -20.06 -0.52 18.85
CA GLU A 575 -20.94 0.28 17.98
C GLU A 575 -22.17 0.83 18.71
N ARG A 576 -22.76 0.04 19.62
CA ARG A 576 -23.98 0.41 20.34
C ARG A 576 -23.69 1.46 21.40
N ARG A 577 -22.59 1.30 22.15
CA ARG A 577 -22.14 2.31 23.13
C ARG A 577 -21.75 3.62 22.44
N LEU A 578 -21.00 3.55 21.35
CA LEU A 578 -20.64 4.72 20.55
C LEU A 578 -21.88 5.45 20.02
N ARG A 579 -22.82 4.74 19.39
CA ARG A 579 -24.04 5.36 18.86
C ARG A 579 -25.01 5.88 19.94
N ALA A 580 -25.01 5.29 21.14
CA ALA A 580 -25.74 5.83 22.28
C ALA A 580 -25.13 7.16 22.74
N ALA A 581 -23.81 7.22 22.96
CA ALA A 581 -23.13 8.46 23.37
C ALA A 581 -23.21 9.58 22.31
N LEU A 582 -23.18 9.22 21.02
CA LEU A 582 -23.35 10.18 19.93
C LEU A 582 -24.78 10.68 19.75
N ALA A 583 -25.80 9.98 20.25
CA ALA A 583 -27.19 10.41 20.10
C ALA A 583 -27.48 11.76 20.79
N ASP A 584 -26.83 12.00 21.94
CA ASP A 584 -27.02 13.22 22.73
C ASP A 584 -26.36 14.45 22.10
N VAL A 585 -25.26 14.28 21.36
CA VAL A 585 -24.48 15.35 20.68
C VAL A 585 -24.71 15.42 19.17
N TYR A 586 -25.54 14.53 18.60
CA TYR A 586 -25.93 14.58 17.20
C TYR A 586 -26.72 15.85 16.79
N PRO A 587 -27.57 16.45 17.66
CA PRO A 587 -28.26 17.70 17.36
C PRO A 587 -27.37 18.95 17.29
N ASP A 588 -26.14 18.90 17.83
CA ASP A 588 -25.25 20.06 17.92
C ASP A 588 -24.51 20.39 16.61
N LEU A 589 -24.57 19.49 15.61
CA LEU A 589 -23.80 19.61 14.37
C LEU A 589 -24.22 20.83 13.54
N THR A 590 -23.24 21.59 13.04
CA THR A 590 -23.52 22.69 12.10
C THR A 590 -24.03 22.18 10.74
N PRO A 591 -24.67 23.00 9.89
CA PRO A 591 -25.09 22.58 8.54
C PRO A 591 -23.94 22.00 7.71
N GLU A 592 -22.74 22.55 7.85
CA GLU A 592 -21.51 22.13 7.17
C GLU A 592 -21.03 20.77 7.71
N GLU A 593 -21.07 20.57 9.03
CA GLU A 593 -20.79 19.28 9.66
C GLU A 593 -21.84 18.21 9.28
N VAL A 594 -23.12 18.58 9.16
CA VAL A 594 -24.19 17.69 8.67
C VAL A 594 -23.95 17.30 7.21
N LYS A 595 -23.56 18.24 6.33
CA LYS A 595 -23.17 17.96 4.93
C LYS A 595 -21.99 16.99 4.89
N ARG A 596 -20.91 17.29 5.62
CA ARG A 596 -19.69 16.48 5.73
C ARG A 596 -19.90 15.12 6.40
N ASN A 597 -20.97 14.94 7.16
CA ASN A 597 -21.39 13.68 7.77
C ASN A 597 -22.49 12.94 6.96
N SER A 598 -22.82 13.41 5.76
CA SER A 598 -23.69 12.70 4.82
C SER A 598 -22.93 11.62 4.02
N LEU A 599 -23.64 10.85 3.20
CA LEU A 599 -23.04 9.89 2.25
C LEU A 599 -23.38 10.35 0.83
N GLY A 600 -22.36 10.56 0.01
CA GLY A 600 -22.51 11.04 -1.37
C GLY A 600 -22.53 9.93 -2.42
N SER A 601 -22.31 10.33 -3.67
CA SER A 601 -22.22 9.43 -4.84
C SER A 601 -21.08 9.85 -5.76
N ASP A 602 -20.61 8.93 -6.62
CA ASP A 602 -19.58 9.23 -7.62
C ASP A 602 -20.05 10.41 -8.51
N VAL A 603 -19.13 11.25 -8.98
CA VAL A 603 -19.43 12.37 -9.88
C VAL A 603 -18.77 12.13 -11.23
N LEU A 604 -19.55 12.18 -12.31
CA LEU A 604 -19.10 12.09 -13.69
C LEU A 604 -18.85 13.49 -14.25
N PHE A 605 -17.71 13.70 -14.90
CA PHE A 605 -17.35 14.90 -15.64
C PHE A 605 -17.00 14.59 -17.10
N LEU A 606 -17.46 15.45 -18.02
CA LEU A 606 -17.26 15.35 -19.46
C LEU A 606 -16.84 16.70 -20.06
N GLY A 607 -16.00 16.70 -21.10
CA GLY A 607 -15.75 17.87 -21.95
C GLY A 607 -16.78 18.01 -23.08
N LYS A 608 -16.95 19.23 -23.61
CA LYS A 608 -17.90 19.62 -24.68
C LYS A 608 -17.79 18.85 -26.00
N SER A 609 -16.76 18.04 -26.18
CA SER A 609 -16.53 17.14 -27.33
C SER A 609 -16.94 15.68 -27.08
N HIS A 610 -17.38 15.31 -25.88
CA HIS A 610 -17.75 13.93 -25.55
C HIS A 610 -19.20 13.61 -25.97
N PRO A 611 -19.52 12.44 -26.57
CA PRO A 611 -20.85 12.17 -27.12
C PRO A 611 -22.03 12.22 -26.13
N LEU A 612 -21.78 11.96 -24.84
CA LEU A 612 -22.78 12.08 -23.77
C LEU A 612 -23.01 13.55 -23.28
N PHE A 613 -22.20 14.52 -23.70
CA PHE A 613 -22.26 15.89 -23.16
C PHE A 613 -23.63 16.56 -23.32
N ASP A 614 -24.20 16.55 -24.53
CA ASP A 614 -25.51 17.16 -24.82
C ASP A 614 -26.64 16.51 -24.02
N PHE A 615 -26.53 15.21 -23.72
CA PHE A 615 -27.49 14.47 -22.90
C PHE A 615 -27.49 14.95 -21.45
N ILE A 616 -26.32 15.14 -20.84
CA ILE A 616 -26.21 15.71 -19.49
C ILE A 616 -26.68 17.17 -19.48
N GLN A 617 -26.38 17.95 -20.52
CA GLN A 617 -26.81 19.34 -20.60
C GLN A 617 -28.34 19.48 -20.65
N GLU A 618 -29.05 18.62 -21.38
CA GLU A 618 -30.51 18.65 -21.44
C GLU A 618 -31.17 18.11 -20.15
N LEU A 619 -30.52 17.19 -19.40
CA LEU A 619 -30.97 16.78 -18.07
C LEU A 619 -31.01 17.97 -17.08
N TYR A 620 -29.94 18.77 -17.02
CA TYR A 620 -29.92 20.00 -16.20
C TYR A 620 -30.93 21.04 -16.67
N ARG A 621 -31.14 21.14 -17.99
CA ARG A 621 -32.10 22.09 -18.57
C ARG A 621 -33.56 21.73 -18.29
N THR A 622 -33.86 20.44 -18.11
CA THR A 622 -35.20 19.92 -17.84
C THR A 622 -35.51 19.76 -16.35
N GLU A 623 -34.53 20.02 -15.47
CA GLU A 623 -34.65 19.88 -14.00
C GLU A 623 -35.15 18.47 -13.59
N SER A 624 -34.74 17.44 -14.35
CA SER A 624 -35.16 16.06 -14.12
C SER A 624 -34.46 15.44 -12.91
N HIS A 625 -35.13 15.47 -11.76
CA HIS A 625 -34.70 14.79 -10.54
C HIS A 625 -34.92 13.26 -10.56
N GLU A 626 -35.51 12.69 -11.62
CA GLU A 626 -35.62 11.24 -11.78
C GLU A 626 -34.33 10.64 -12.37
N GLY A 627 -33.81 9.61 -11.70
CA GLY A 627 -32.54 8.97 -12.06
C GLY A 627 -32.59 8.32 -13.44
N THR A 628 -31.83 8.88 -14.39
CA THR A 628 -31.91 8.53 -15.81
C THR A 628 -30.78 7.57 -16.21
N GLU A 629 -31.08 6.43 -16.85
CA GLU A 629 -30.05 5.51 -17.35
C GLU A 629 -29.24 6.13 -18.51
N ILE A 630 -27.92 5.99 -18.47
CA ILE A 630 -27.00 6.39 -19.54
C ILE A 630 -27.16 5.45 -20.76
N PRO A 631 -27.35 5.97 -21.98
CA PRO A 631 -27.19 5.20 -23.21
C PRO A 631 -25.74 4.71 -23.38
N PRO A 632 -25.45 3.40 -23.30
CA PRO A 632 -24.06 2.90 -23.25
C PRO A 632 -23.25 3.26 -24.50
N GLU A 633 -23.91 3.43 -25.64
CA GLU A 633 -23.32 3.81 -26.93
C GLU A 633 -22.66 5.20 -26.88
N LEU A 634 -23.19 6.12 -26.06
CA LEU A 634 -22.68 7.48 -25.88
C LEU A 634 -21.56 7.57 -24.83
N CYS A 635 -21.38 6.52 -24.02
CA CYS A 635 -20.45 6.48 -22.89
C CYS A 635 -19.51 5.28 -22.95
N HIS A 636 -18.98 4.96 -24.15
CA HIS A 636 -17.96 3.91 -24.33
C HIS A 636 -18.34 2.51 -23.81
N GLY A 637 -19.62 2.18 -23.69
CA GLY A 637 -20.14 0.91 -23.13
C GLY A 637 -20.36 0.93 -21.61
N ILE A 638 -20.14 2.06 -20.94
CA ILE A 638 -20.37 2.24 -19.50
C ILE A 638 -21.87 2.30 -19.22
N GLN A 639 -22.31 1.59 -18.18
CA GLN A 639 -23.69 1.62 -17.66
C GLN A 639 -23.75 2.30 -16.28
N GLY A 640 -24.76 3.15 -16.11
CA GLY A 640 -25.08 3.80 -14.85
C GLY A 640 -26.28 4.72 -14.98
N THR A 641 -26.70 5.28 -13.85
CA THR A 641 -27.80 6.23 -13.71
C THR A 641 -27.22 7.60 -13.39
N LEU A 642 -27.72 8.66 -14.04
CA LEU A 642 -27.38 10.05 -13.74
C LEU A 642 -28.48 10.71 -12.92
N ASN A 643 -28.05 11.51 -11.95
CA ASN A 643 -28.86 12.45 -11.19
C ASN A 643 -28.26 13.86 -11.34
N LEU A 644 -29.04 14.89 -11.06
CA LEU A 644 -28.52 16.24 -10.93
C LEU A 644 -27.59 16.32 -9.70
N ASP A 645 -26.46 17.00 -9.85
CA ASP A 645 -25.57 17.44 -8.77
C ASP A 645 -26.08 18.77 -8.19
N ASP A 646 -26.07 18.90 -6.85
CA ASP A 646 -26.56 20.08 -6.13
C ASP A 646 -25.66 21.32 -6.32
N ASP A 647 -24.38 21.13 -6.65
CA ASP A 647 -23.39 22.19 -6.91
C ASP A 647 -22.71 21.98 -8.29
N PRO A 648 -23.47 22.06 -9.39
CA PRO A 648 -23.05 21.49 -10.66
C PRO A 648 -22.06 22.39 -11.41
N ILE A 649 -20.91 21.82 -11.77
CA ILE A 649 -20.04 22.41 -12.80
C ILE A 649 -20.79 22.35 -14.13
N LEU A 650 -21.15 23.53 -14.64
CA LEU A 650 -21.95 23.70 -15.85
C LEU A 650 -21.15 24.46 -16.92
N PRO A 651 -21.33 24.14 -18.21
CA PRO A 651 -20.58 24.73 -19.29
C PRO A 651 -20.94 26.22 -19.47
N ASP A 652 -19.97 26.97 -20.00
CA ASP A 652 -20.07 28.40 -20.31
C ASP A 652 -20.37 29.31 -19.08
N LYS A 653 -20.32 28.76 -17.85
CA LYS A 653 -20.21 29.50 -16.57
C LYS A 653 -18.75 29.60 -16.13
N THR A 654 -18.42 30.61 -15.32
CA THR A 654 -17.15 30.65 -14.57
C THR A 654 -17.13 29.57 -13.50
N VAL A 655 -16.01 28.88 -13.34
CA VAL A 655 -15.71 28.07 -12.14
C VAL A 655 -14.61 28.77 -11.35
N GLU A 656 -14.95 29.28 -10.18
CA GLU A 656 -14.00 29.96 -9.28
C GLU A 656 -12.99 28.95 -8.70
N SER A 657 -11.75 29.37 -8.45
CA SER A 657 -10.75 28.47 -7.88
C SER A 657 -10.82 28.43 -6.34
N PRO A 658 -10.93 27.23 -5.72
CA PRO A 658 -10.84 27.09 -4.27
C PRO A 658 -9.42 27.36 -3.73
N ILE A 659 -8.41 27.45 -4.60
CA ILE A 659 -7.00 27.67 -4.23
C ILE A 659 -6.57 29.08 -4.65
N PRO A 660 -6.35 30.03 -3.73
CA PRO A 660 -6.15 31.47 -4.05
C PRO A 660 -4.95 31.84 -4.95
N MET A 661 -4.02 30.89 -5.21
CA MET A 661 -2.88 31.11 -6.11
C MET A 661 -3.13 30.66 -7.56
N LEU A 662 -4.26 29.99 -7.83
CA LEU A 662 -4.67 29.57 -9.17
C LEU A 662 -5.63 30.60 -9.79
N ARG A 663 -6.21 30.29 -10.95
CA ARG A 663 -7.07 31.22 -11.72
C ARG A 663 -8.44 30.61 -11.98
N ASP A 664 -9.46 31.46 -11.95
CA ASP A 664 -10.83 31.06 -12.26
C ASP A 664 -10.96 30.63 -13.74
N ILE A 665 -11.75 29.59 -13.98
CA ILE A 665 -11.99 29.03 -15.30
C ILE A 665 -13.09 29.86 -15.97
N SER A 666 -12.72 31.02 -16.55
CA SER A 666 -13.66 31.95 -17.20
C SER A 666 -14.37 31.40 -18.44
N HIS A 667 -13.88 30.29 -19.00
CA HIS A 667 -14.41 29.62 -20.19
C HIS A 667 -14.50 28.11 -19.96
N ASN A 668 -15.25 27.69 -18.93
CA ASN A 668 -15.48 26.27 -18.67
C ASN A 668 -16.20 25.61 -19.86
N SER A 669 -15.64 24.52 -20.37
CA SER A 669 -16.26 23.66 -21.38
C SER A 669 -16.46 22.22 -20.89
N SER A 670 -16.48 22.02 -19.57
CA SER A 670 -16.86 20.77 -18.92
C SER A 670 -18.26 20.82 -18.31
N ILE A 671 -18.86 19.65 -18.09
CA ILE A 671 -20.10 19.47 -17.33
C ILE A 671 -19.93 18.32 -16.32
N GLY A 672 -20.44 18.50 -15.10
CA GLY A 672 -20.46 17.50 -14.02
C GLY A 672 -21.86 17.02 -13.68
N SER A 673 -22.03 15.78 -13.20
CA SER A 673 -23.31 15.20 -12.76
C SER A 673 -23.11 14.02 -11.80
N HIS A 674 -24.01 13.84 -10.82
CA HIS A 674 -24.00 12.68 -9.92
C HIS A 674 -24.28 11.38 -10.68
N PHE A 675 -23.49 10.34 -10.40
CA PHE A 675 -23.45 9.09 -11.14
C PHE A 675 -23.55 7.88 -10.20
N HIS A 676 -24.47 6.98 -10.52
CA HIS A 676 -24.75 5.76 -9.76
C HIS A 676 -24.57 4.54 -10.66
N VAL A 677 -23.60 3.67 -10.36
CA VAL A 677 -23.35 2.48 -11.19
C VAL A 677 -24.51 1.48 -11.06
N ILE A 678 -25.20 1.22 -12.18
CA ILE A 678 -26.30 0.25 -12.29
C ILE A 678 -25.78 -1.18 -12.07
N ILE A 679 -26.57 -1.99 -11.35
CA ILE A 679 -26.29 -3.42 -11.16
C ILE A 679 -27.02 -4.22 -12.25
N LYS A 680 -26.36 -4.44 -13.39
CA LYS A 680 -26.82 -5.37 -14.45
C LYS A 680 -25.83 -6.53 -14.60
N CYS A 681 -26.05 -7.58 -13.81
CA CYS A 681 -25.24 -8.80 -13.85
C CYS A 681 -25.51 -9.62 -15.13
N LEU A 682 -24.73 -9.37 -16.17
CA LEU A 682 -24.63 -10.24 -17.35
C LEU A 682 -23.20 -10.79 -17.46
N PHE A 683 -23.05 -12.07 -17.81
CA PHE A 683 -21.74 -12.65 -18.12
C PHE A 683 -21.54 -12.64 -19.64
N LEU A 684 -20.42 -12.09 -20.11
CA LEU A 684 -20.01 -12.09 -21.51
C LEU A 684 -18.56 -12.59 -21.67
N PHE A 685 -18.31 -13.25 -22.80
CA PHE A 685 -17.25 -14.25 -22.95
C PHE A 685 -16.27 -14.00 -24.11
N ILE A 686 -16.10 -12.73 -24.53
CA ILE A 686 -15.26 -12.36 -25.69
C ILE A 686 -13.97 -11.69 -25.20
N PHE A 687 -12.99 -12.50 -24.81
CA PHE A 687 -11.65 -12.05 -24.43
C PHE A 687 -10.64 -12.36 -25.53
N ARG A 688 -9.85 -11.36 -25.94
CA ARG A 688 -8.64 -11.56 -26.77
C ARG A 688 -7.44 -11.63 -25.85
N ILE A 689 -6.96 -12.85 -25.59
CA ILE A 689 -5.77 -13.09 -24.74
C ILE A 689 -4.55 -12.37 -25.36
N PRO A 690 -3.74 -11.63 -24.56
CA PRO A 690 -2.51 -11.01 -25.05
C PRO A 690 -1.52 -12.01 -25.67
N SER A 691 -0.62 -11.49 -26.52
CA SER A 691 0.48 -12.31 -27.06
C SER A 691 1.43 -12.71 -25.94
N LYS A 692 1.80 -14.00 -25.89
CA LYS A 692 2.71 -14.54 -24.86
C LYS A 692 4.07 -13.86 -24.92
N VAL A 693 4.59 -13.47 -23.75
CA VAL A 693 5.81 -12.69 -23.59
C VAL A 693 7.01 -13.57 -23.21
N LEU A 694 6.79 -14.66 -22.48
CA LEU A 694 7.86 -15.46 -21.87
C LEU A 694 8.50 -16.46 -22.85
N LYS A 695 9.80 -16.31 -23.09
CA LYS A 695 10.61 -17.08 -24.05
C LYS A 695 11.13 -18.38 -23.41
N PRO A 696 11.51 -19.41 -24.21
CA PRO A 696 12.07 -20.67 -23.70
C PRO A 696 13.16 -20.53 -22.62
N GLY A 697 14.07 -19.56 -22.77
CA GLY A 697 15.15 -19.30 -21.80
C GLY A 697 14.71 -18.64 -20.48
N ASP A 698 13.55 -17.97 -20.45
CA ASP A 698 13.02 -17.34 -19.22
C ASP A 698 12.54 -18.38 -18.19
N TRP A 699 12.53 -19.66 -18.56
CA TRP A 699 12.05 -20.77 -17.75
C TRP A 699 13.16 -21.68 -17.19
N GLU A 700 14.41 -21.51 -17.61
CA GLU A 700 15.49 -22.44 -17.25
C GLU A 700 16.09 -22.12 -15.88
N LYS A 701 15.70 -22.91 -14.87
CA LYS A 701 16.45 -23.00 -13.61
C LYS A 701 17.79 -23.67 -13.88
N GLY A 702 18.84 -22.86 -14.08
CA GLY A 702 20.23 -23.31 -14.10
C GLY A 702 20.55 -24.10 -12.83
N ASN A 703 20.78 -25.41 -12.97
CA ASN A 703 21.03 -26.29 -11.83
C ASN A 703 22.40 -25.99 -11.20
N ARG A 704 22.38 -25.49 -9.96
CA ARG A 704 23.50 -25.36 -8.99
C ARG A 704 24.37 -24.09 -8.98
N GLU A 705 23.99 -22.97 -9.61
CA GLU A 705 24.64 -21.68 -9.33
C GLU A 705 23.64 -20.53 -9.02
N PRO A 706 24.03 -19.55 -8.18
CA PRO A 706 23.24 -18.35 -7.96
C PRO A 706 23.27 -17.45 -9.21
N TRP A 707 22.07 -17.10 -9.69
CA TRP A 707 21.83 -16.38 -10.94
C TRP A 707 22.64 -15.09 -11.11
N ARG A 708 23.21 -14.91 -12.31
CA ARG A 708 23.64 -13.62 -12.87
C ARG A 708 23.03 -13.46 -14.26
N PRO A 709 22.45 -12.30 -14.62
CA PRO A 709 21.95 -12.07 -15.97
C PRO A 709 23.10 -11.77 -16.92
N GLN A 710 23.17 -12.49 -18.05
CA GLN A 710 23.83 -11.97 -19.25
C GLN A 710 22.80 -11.11 -20.00
N LEU A 711 22.94 -9.79 -19.88
CA LEU A 711 22.24 -8.83 -20.74
C LEU A 711 23.15 -8.44 -21.89
N GLY A 712 22.61 -8.47 -23.12
CA GLY A 712 23.30 -7.91 -24.27
C GLY A 712 23.42 -6.39 -24.15
N PHE A 713 24.63 -5.86 -24.34
CA PHE A 713 24.92 -4.46 -24.65
C PHE A 713 24.33 -3.37 -23.75
N ASN A 714 24.69 -3.38 -22.45
CA ASN A 714 25.14 -2.13 -21.81
C ASN A 714 26.17 -2.41 -20.70
N PRO A 715 27.43 -1.92 -20.80
CA PRO A 715 28.47 -2.22 -19.80
C PRO A 715 28.27 -1.61 -18.41
N ASN A 716 27.49 -0.52 -18.31
CA ASN A 716 27.33 0.23 -17.06
C ASN A 716 25.93 0.00 -16.46
N ARG A 717 25.84 -0.87 -15.44
CA ARG A 717 24.74 -0.86 -14.48
C ARG A 717 25.30 -0.61 -13.08
N GLN A 718 24.84 0.46 -12.44
CA GLN A 718 24.90 0.56 -10.98
C GLN A 718 23.98 -0.52 -10.37
N GLN A 719 24.25 -0.95 -9.14
CA GLN A 719 23.28 -1.75 -8.40
C GLN A 719 22.10 -0.84 -8.03
N ALA A 720 20.88 -1.25 -8.38
CA ALA A 720 19.67 -0.51 -8.03
C ALA A 720 19.45 -0.57 -6.51
N HIS A 721 19.88 0.47 -5.82
CA HIS A 721 19.40 0.80 -4.48
C HIS A 721 18.17 1.68 -4.65
N LEU A 722 17.00 1.14 -4.28
CA LEU A 722 15.78 1.91 -4.15
C LEU A 722 15.79 2.56 -2.77
N ASP A 723 15.68 3.90 -2.74
CA ASP A 723 15.51 4.63 -1.49
C ASP A 723 14.06 4.52 -0.97
N GLN A 724 13.86 4.97 0.27
CA GLN A 724 12.66 4.68 1.05
C GLN A 724 11.36 5.29 0.46
N SER A 725 11.49 6.32 -0.39
CA SER A 725 10.40 7.01 -1.06
C SER A 725 9.83 6.29 -2.28
N SER A 726 10.57 5.34 -2.89
CA SER A 726 10.28 4.80 -4.23
C SER A 726 9.17 3.73 -4.26
N PHE A 727 8.21 3.79 -3.33
CA PHE A 727 7.11 2.83 -3.20
C PHE A 727 5.75 3.45 -3.55
N ARG A 728 5.29 3.31 -4.81
CA ARG A 728 3.89 2.95 -5.21
C ARG A 728 3.66 3.04 -6.74
N ALA A 729 3.32 1.93 -7.41
CA ALA A 729 2.50 1.85 -8.65
C ALA A 729 2.58 0.43 -9.28
N LEU A 730 1.61 -0.48 -9.09
CA LEU A 730 1.59 -1.81 -9.76
C LEU A 730 0.12 -2.26 -9.99
N ARG A 731 -0.26 -2.71 -11.19
CA ARG A 731 -1.68 -2.89 -11.58
C ARG A 731 -1.97 -3.90 -12.69
N PHE A 732 -3.18 -4.48 -12.65
CA PHE A 732 -3.66 -5.53 -13.56
C PHE A 732 -4.02 -5.04 -14.97
N GLU A 733 -3.71 -5.86 -15.98
CA GLU A 733 -4.31 -5.83 -17.31
C GLU A 733 -5.21 -7.06 -17.50
N GLU A 734 -6.43 -6.85 -18.00
CA GLU A 734 -6.99 -7.70 -19.06
C GLU A 734 -8.09 -6.90 -19.79
N THR A 735 -8.01 -6.87 -21.13
CA THR A 735 -8.77 -5.96 -22.02
C THR A 735 -8.73 -4.48 -21.63
N GLN A 736 -7.65 -3.78 -22.05
CA GLN A 736 -7.48 -2.31 -22.04
C GLN A 736 -8.15 -1.57 -20.86
N CYS A 737 -7.64 -1.79 -19.65
CA CYS A 737 -8.09 -1.11 -18.43
C CYS A 737 -6.90 -0.67 -17.58
N THR A 738 -6.20 0.39 -18.00
CA THR A 738 -5.12 1.00 -17.22
C THR A 738 -5.63 1.85 -16.08
N ALA A 739 -4.73 2.09 -15.12
CA ALA A 739 -5.05 1.81 -13.73
C ALA A 739 -3.75 2.02 -12.85
N PHE A 740 -3.78 2.81 -11.74
CA PHE A 740 -2.74 2.93 -10.66
C PHE A 740 -3.32 2.57 -9.26
N PHE A 741 -2.95 1.44 -8.63
CA PHE A 741 -3.61 0.89 -7.40
C PHE A 741 -2.80 1.23 -6.15
N SER A 742 -3.47 1.35 -5.00
CA SER A 742 -2.86 1.02 -3.71
C SER A 742 -2.67 -0.49 -3.56
N TYR A 743 -1.74 -0.92 -2.72
CA TYR A 743 -1.24 -2.30 -2.72
C TYR A 743 -2.08 -3.27 -1.86
N SER A 744 -3.20 -2.84 -1.31
CA SER A 744 -4.04 -3.67 -0.42
C SER A 744 -4.98 -4.60 -1.22
N LEU A 745 -5.25 -4.33 -2.51
CA LEU A 745 -5.86 -5.28 -3.46
C LEU A 745 -5.05 -6.53 -3.85
N LEU A 746 -3.89 -6.76 -3.21
CA LEU A 746 -3.16 -8.04 -3.26
C LEU A 746 -3.36 -8.89 -1.98
N ASN A 747 -4.17 -8.39 -1.04
CA ASN A 747 -4.56 -8.98 0.24
C ASN A 747 -6.08 -9.24 0.31
#